data_AF-A0A8J7UC64-F1
#
_entry.id   AF-A0A8J7UC64-F1
#
_cell.length_a   1.000
_cell.length_b   1.000
_cell.length_c   1.000
_cell.angle_alpha   90.00
_cell.angle_beta   90.00
_cell.angle_gamma   90.00
#
_symmetry.space_group_name_H-M   'P 1'
#
loop_
_entity.id
_entity.type
_entity.pdbx_description
1 polymer ?
#
loop_
_entity_poly.entity_id
_entity_poly.type
_entity_poly.pdbx_seq_one_letter_code
_entity_poly.pdbx_strand_id
1 'polypeptide(L)'
;MKKFLLTILGVLMALPSIAYDFMVDGLYYRYLSDTEVEVTYKQLHYSGSQAGRDVVVPAKVSYEGKEYDVTAIGDEAFSGERKMKSIVLPESITKIGKLAFHICEDLRSIVIPEGVTSLGEKCFDCCYGLRSITLPSTLETIEAECFDGCVSLKDIVIPEKIKTINSETFFDCAALETIILPESVTEIGREAFANCDKLATVSMPGVTSIGEEAFFYCLDLGSVYMPKVVTLGDRAFGCCESLTSIVLPPSIEEVGVQAFQFCHNLIKSAFPSTLKVSPFRFGVTVRYNPRGVILEDGWIYGPDKESILFAPYTLAGEYVVPDNVKTIGDEAFSRCRFSSVTMTNVTSVGDAAFRNCPNLHTVMLYPSVSGITEGAFEDCSIRKGAYPTTMKNPFREPTYYDCMGYVGYDPETSIIEDGWIFGQNKESILLMPYNFTGDYTVPASVKTIGENAFAFCDGLTSIDLTSVTKIGENAFFDCDGLTSVTIPPTVTAIRNNAFCDAKNIERVDISDLSAWCRINFSSFDTNPLSYGAFLYLNGEKIESRLVLPSDIKSVGFNAFKGYKHIDTVVVPGNIMRLGEFSLDCPNLKNVIFTYSDSPVEIPNFTFPETLTKIYYNRPVGDEFDIPYDNLGTLIIGNDVTEIPAGVFKNAPMLTELRIGTNVKKIGDNAFSNCTSLSKVIIPPSVETVGASAFAGCTGIKSVIMGAHVQNIGEMAFDTCPVADVYITAPTAPAAFDNTFSNYTGTLHVQSSEAVTSYSGSNACWNKFSNFKVMEVPGDIEFDVETVEGEHGTAYQINASFSGVTVTLPWLFFRSSNPEVATVDENGLITLTANKNEGAKVRVSADETAPEGKTSTITILSLYANGPVAKFEISDTGDVSGITDILSDNNTAGEIDYQMPYEVYGLNGMHVATSVENLSGGFYIVRQGKRVKKILVK
;
A
#
# COMPACT_ATOMS: atom_id res chain seq x y z
N MET A 1 64.81 79.57 55.56
CA MET A 1 64.91 80.99 55.15
C MET A 1 64.32 81.09 53.74
N LYS A 2 63.11 81.68 53.60
CA LYS A 2 62.83 82.98 52.93
C LYS A 2 63.35 83.05 51.48
N LYS A 3 62.49 82.92 50.45
CA LYS A 3 61.66 83.95 49.76
C LYS A 3 62.43 84.87 48.78
N PHE A 4 61.98 84.86 47.50
CA PHE A 4 61.70 85.98 46.57
C PHE A 4 62.48 86.20 45.23
N LEU A 5 61.66 86.37 44.16
CA LEU A 5 61.73 87.20 42.91
C LEU A 5 62.45 86.65 41.64
N LEU A 6 61.73 86.27 40.54
CA LEU A 6 61.17 87.05 39.37
C LEU A 6 62.27 87.65 38.46
N THR A 7 62.36 87.54 37.11
CA THR A 7 61.41 87.74 35.97
C THR A 7 62.17 87.51 34.63
N ILE A 8 61.73 86.72 33.63
CA ILE A 8 60.90 87.00 32.41
C ILE A 8 61.63 86.95 31.04
N LEU A 9 61.01 86.14 30.15
CA LEU A 9 60.85 86.14 28.67
C LEU A 9 61.97 85.74 27.67
N GLY A 10 61.63 84.68 26.91
CA GLY A 10 62.11 84.38 25.57
C GLY A 10 61.32 83.21 24.96
N VAL A 11 60.10 83.49 24.47
CA VAL A 11 59.19 82.56 23.78
C VAL A 11 59.82 82.02 22.49
N LEU A 12 59.80 80.70 22.25
CA LEU A 12 59.54 80.11 20.93
C LEU A 12 59.18 78.60 21.02
N MET A 13 58.03 78.27 20.42
CA MET A 13 57.45 76.95 20.11
C MET A 13 56.66 76.22 21.21
N ALA A 14 55.34 76.44 21.19
CA ALA A 14 54.36 75.44 21.63
C ALA A 14 54.53 74.19 20.75
N LEU A 15 55.14 73.15 21.34
CA LEU A 15 55.15 71.80 20.81
C LEU A 15 53.87 71.08 21.30
N PRO A 16 53.27 70.17 20.51
CA PRO A 16 52.05 69.48 20.91
C PRO A 16 52.29 68.73 22.23
N SER A 17 51.34 68.85 23.17
CA SER A 17 51.34 68.06 24.39
C SER A 17 51.42 66.58 24.02
N ILE A 18 52.47 65.91 24.48
CA ILE A 18 52.60 64.46 24.36
C ILE A 18 51.42 63.84 25.14
N ALA A 19 50.71 62.87 24.55
CA ALA A 19 49.50 62.27 25.13
C ALA A 19 49.77 61.29 26.30
N TYR A 20 51.06 61.06 26.59
CA TYR A 20 51.57 60.16 27.61
C TYR A 20 52.67 60.85 28.42
N ASP A 21 52.85 60.42 29.66
CA ASP A 21 53.88 60.92 30.56
C ASP A 21 55.17 60.10 30.48
N PHE A 22 55.07 58.76 30.37
CA PHE A 22 56.21 57.87 30.25
C PHE A 22 55.88 56.58 29.47
N MET A 23 56.90 55.80 29.09
CA MET A 23 56.77 54.55 28.33
C MET A 23 57.58 53.44 28.98
N VAL A 24 56.97 52.27 29.19
CA VAL A 24 57.62 51.05 29.71
C VAL A 24 57.16 49.86 28.88
N ASP A 25 58.08 49.01 28.46
CA ASP A 25 57.83 47.78 27.69
C ASP A 25 56.96 47.96 26.43
N GLY A 26 57.03 49.15 25.82
CA GLY A 26 56.28 49.51 24.62
C GLY A 26 54.79 49.76 24.85
N LEU A 27 54.38 50.00 26.10
CA LEU A 27 53.11 50.61 26.49
C LEU A 27 53.36 52.05 26.96
N TYR A 28 52.41 52.94 26.67
CA TYR A 28 52.47 54.36 27.05
C TYR A 28 51.54 54.60 28.22
N TYR A 29 51.98 55.38 29.20
CA TYR A 29 51.26 55.60 30.45
C TYR A 29 51.03 57.09 30.71
N ARG A 30 49.87 57.43 31.28
CA ARG A 30 49.52 58.76 31.77
C ARG A 30 49.21 58.70 33.27
N TYR A 31 49.70 59.68 34.04
CA TYR A 31 49.42 59.78 35.47
C TYR A 31 47.95 60.12 35.71
N LEU A 32 47.27 59.31 36.52
CA LEU A 32 45.96 59.62 37.07
C LEU A 32 46.09 60.28 38.45
N SER A 33 47.09 59.85 39.22
CA SER A 33 47.40 60.36 40.56
C SER A 33 48.88 60.17 40.89
N ASP A 34 49.28 60.46 42.13
CA ASP A 34 50.63 60.16 42.61
C ASP A 34 50.93 58.65 42.70
N THR A 35 49.93 57.76 42.64
CA THR A 35 50.13 56.31 42.77
C THR A 35 49.53 55.48 41.64
N GLU A 36 48.76 56.09 40.74
CA GLU A 36 48.01 55.39 39.70
C GLU A 36 48.27 55.95 38.32
N VAL A 37 48.23 55.08 37.33
CA VAL A 37 48.39 55.40 35.92
C VAL A 37 47.37 54.65 35.08
N GLU A 38 47.12 55.16 33.88
CA GLU A 38 46.37 54.46 32.84
C GLU A 38 47.26 54.15 31.63
N VAL A 39 46.91 53.13 30.87
CA VAL A 39 47.48 52.92 29.54
C VAL A 39 46.87 53.94 28.58
N THR A 40 47.68 54.62 27.79
CA THR A 40 47.28 55.67 26.84
C THR A 40 48.02 55.48 25.49
N TYR A 41 47.82 56.41 24.57
CA TYR A 41 48.41 56.38 23.22
C TYR A 41 49.66 57.29 23.09
N LYS A 42 50.44 57.06 22.03
CA LYS A 42 51.70 57.78 21.77
C LYS A 42 51.52 59.21 21.23
N GLN A 43 50.63 59.42 20.25
CA GLN A 43 50.32 60.73 19.64
C GLN A 43 49.13 60.61 18.66
N LEU A 44 48.35 61.70 18.51
CA LEU A 44 47.25 61.82 17.55
C LEU A 44 47.75 61.51 16.12
N HIS A 45 47.04 60.61 15.44
CA HIS A 45 47.27 60.07 14.08
C HIS A 45 48.05 58.75 14.00
N TYR A 46 47.28 57.67 13.81
CA TYR A 46 47.59 56.51 12.96
C TYR A 46 49.08 56.13 12.91
N SER A 47 49.68 55.79 14.05
CA SER A 47 50.99 55.17 14.04
C SER A 47 50.80 53.69 13.72
N GLY A 48 51.17 53.29 12.51
CA GLY A 48 51.17 51.89 12.10
C GLY A 48 51.85 51.01 13.15
N SER A 49 51.04 50.15 13.77
CA SER A 49 51.46 49.20 14.80
C SER A 49 52.49 48.19 14.27
N GLN A 50 53.52 47.98 15.09
CA GLN A 50 54.50 46.91 14.90
C GLN A 50 53.82 45.54 15.06
N ALA A 51 54.20 44.61 14.20
CA ALA A 51 53.65 43.26 14.02
C ALA A 51 53.10 42.55 15.29
N GLY A 52 51.82 42.16 15.24
CA GLY A 52 51.34 40.83 15.63
C GLY A 52 51.67 40.29 17.03
N ARG A 53 51.82 41.14 18.05
CA ARG A 53 52.15 40.72 19.43
C ARG A 53 50.88 40.50 20.26
N ASP A 54 50.93 39.50 21.13
CA ASP A 54 50.04 39.41 22.29
C ASP A 54 50.40 40.54 23.26
N VAL A 55 49.42 41.32 23.72
CA VAL A 55 49.63 42.45 24.63
C VAL A 55 49.28 42.02 26.06
N VAL A 56 50.18 42.27 27.00
CA VAL A 56 49.92 42.03 28.43
C VAL A 56 50.06 43.36 29.16
N VAL A 57 48.96 43.86 29.71
CA VAL A 57 48.96 45.06 30.56
C VAL A 57 49.33 44.62 31.98
N PRO A 58 50.41 45.16 32.59
CA PRO A 58 50.80 44.77 33.94
C PRO A 58 49.89 45.44 34.98
N ALA A 59 49.63 44.78 36.11
CA ALA A 59 48.88 45.39 37.22
C ALA A 59 49.61 46.58 37.84
N LYS A 60 50.94 46.60 37.75
CA LYS A 60 51.82 47.66 38.24
C LYS A 60 52.96 47.95 37.27
N VAL A 61 53.38 49.20 37.19
CA VAL A 61 54.52 49.64 36.37
C VAL A 61 55.51 50.45 37.19
N SER A 62 56.81 50.19 37.01
CA SER A 62 57.89 50.94 37.68
C SER A 62 58.53 51.95 36.73
N TYR A 63 58.59 53.22 37.12
CA TYR A 63 59.24 54.29 36.37
C TYR A 63 60.01 55.21 37.32
N GLU A 64 61.26 55.54 36.99
CA GLU A 64 62.16 56.39 37.81
C GLU A 64 62.27 55.98 39.30
N GLY A 65 62.20 54.67 39.59
CA GLY A 65 62.32 54.13 40.95
C GLY A 65 61.04 54.22 41.80
N LYS A 66 59.91 54.61 41.20
CA LYS A 66 58.58 54.62 41.80
C LYS A 66 57.66 53.60 41.11
N GLU A 67 56.83 52.93 41.89
CA GLU A 67 55.84 51.95 41.42
C GLU A 67 54.46 52.60 41.34
N TYR A 68 53.72 52.33 40.28
CA TYR A 68 52.38 52.84 40.01
C TYR A 68 51.43 51.67 39.74
N ASP A 69 50.21 51.73 40.29
CA ASP A 69 49.12 50.81 39.96
C ASP A 69 48.51 51.19 38.61
N VAL A 70 48.33 50.22 37.70
CA VAL A 70 47.70 50.45 36.40
C VAL A 70 46.20 50.19 36.56
N THR A 71 45.39 51.25 36.58
CA THR A 71 43.98 51.17 37.00
C THR A 71 42.96 51.47 35.91
N ALA A 72 43.39 51.91 34.73
CA ALA A 72 42.50 52.15 33.60
C ALA A 72 43.16 51.91 32.23
N ILE A 73 42.33 51.64 31.24
CA ILE A 73 42.67 51.77 29.82
C ILE A 73 42.06 53.08 29.35
N GLY A 74 42.89 54.07 29.06
CA GLY A 74 42.46 55.41 28.69
C GLY A 74 41.85 55.48 27.30
N ASP A 75 41.34 56.66 26.95
CA ASP A 75 40.75 56.92 25.64
C ASP A 75 41.79 56.67 24.52
N GLU A 76 41.35 56.00 23.45
CA GLU A 76 42.15 55.66 22.26
C GLU A 76 43.42 54.82 22.53
N ALA A 77 43.60 54.23 23.72
CA ALA A 77 44.86 53.60 24.15
C ALA A 77 45.42 52.54 23.18
N PHE A 78 44.56 51.73 22.57
CA PHE A 78 44.88 50.72 21.56
C PHE A 78 44.17 50.96 20.21
N SER A 79 43.68 52.19 19.98
CA SER A 79 42.97 52.53 18.74
C SER A 79 43.88 52.32 17.52
N GLY A 80 43.39 51.56 16.52
CA GLY A 80 44.11 51.24 15.30
C GLY A 80 45.20 50.18 15.43
N GLU A 81 45.25 49.42 16.54
CA GLU A 81 46.14 48.27 16.73
C GLU A 81 45.66 47.04 15.91
N ARG A 82 45.55 47.22 14.59
CA ARG A 82 44.92 46.28 13.63
C ARG A 82 45.45 44.85 13.64
N LYS A 83 46.68 44.63 14.13
CA LYS A 83 47.36 43.31 14.15
C LYS A 83 47.37 42.66 15.53
N MET A 84 46.83 43.31 16.57
CA MET A 84 46.77 42.75 17.91
C MET A 84 45.76 41.61 17.94
N LYS A 85 46.21 40.39 18.24
CA LYS A 85 45.32 39.20 18.26
C LYS A 85 44.69 38.93 19.62
N SER A 86 45.43 39.25 20.68
CA SER A 86 45.01 39.04 22.06
C SER A 86 45.56 40.13 22.97
N ILE A 87 44.81 40.43 24.02
CA ILE A 87 45.21 41.30 25.11
C ILE A 87 44.81 40.68 26.46
N VAL A 88 45.70 40.78 27.45
CA VAL A 88 45.44 40.40 28.84
C VAL A 88 45.40 41.67 29.69
N LEU A 89 44.26 41.92 30.33
CA LEU A 89 44.04 43.02 31.26
C LEU A 89 44.15 42.52 32.72
N PRO A 90 44.79 43.28 33.63
CA PRO A 90 44.89 42.91 35.04
C PRO A 90 43.62 43.28 35.82
N GLU A 91 43.36 42.61 36.94
CA GLU A 91 42.21 42.89 37.84
C GLU A 91 42.21 44.30 38.46
N SER A 92 43.34 45.02 38.38
CA SER A 92 43.43 46.41 38.82
C SER A 92 42.67 47.39 37.91
N ILE A 93 42.28 46.98 36.69
CA ILE A 93 41.54 47.85 35.76
C ILE A 93 40.11 48.05 36.25
N THR A 94 39.72 49.32 36.36
CA THR A 94 38.39 49.76 36.82
C THR A 94 37.61 50.51 35.75
N LYS A 95 38.26 50.93 34.67
CA LYS A 95 37.65 51.73 33.60
C LYS A 95 38.31 51.46 32.25
N ILE A 96 37.49 51.42 31.19
CA ILE A 96 37.94 51.38 29.80
C ILE A 96 37.31 52.56 29.03
N GLY A 97 38.17 53.42 28.48
CA GLY A 97 37.82 54.69 27.88
C GLY A 97 37.18 54.62 26.48
N LYS A 98 36.82 55.80 25.96
CA LYS A 98 36.28 55.99 24.61
C LYS A 98 37.28 55.53 23.57
N LEU A 99 36.83 54.82 22.53
CA LEU A 99 37.67 54.35 21.42
C LEU A 99 38.88 53.49 21.85
N ALA A 100 38.88 52.93 23.08
CA ALA A 100 40.06 52.29 23.65
C ALA A 100 40.64 51.15 22.79
N PHE A 101 39.78 50.39 22.09
CA PHE A 101 40.13 49.30 21.18
C PHE A 101 39.57 49.50 19.76
N HIS A 102 39.19 50.72 19.39
CA HIS A 102 38.63 51.02 18.06
C HIS A 102 39.56 50.59 16.92
N ILE A 103 39.04 49.92 15.88
CA ILE A 103 39.80 49.39 14.72
C ILE A 103 40.88 48.37 15.16
N CYS A 104 40.66 47.60 16.22
CA CYS A 104 41.47 46.39 16.53
C CYS A 104 41.04 45.20 15.66
N GLU A 105 41.25 45.30 14.34
CA GLU A 105 40.73 44.37 13.32
C GLU A 105 41.02 42.88 13.58
N ASP A 106 42.21 42.53 14.10
CA ASP A 106 42.62 41.14 14.37
C ASP A 106 42.32 40.64 15.81
N LEU A 107 41.78 41.47 16.71
CA LEU A 107 41.55 41.10 18.11
C LEU A 107 40.47 40.01 18.16
N ARG A 108 40.81 38.82 18.65
CA ARG A 108 39.89 37.66 18.61
C ARG A 108 39.03 37.51 19.84
N SER A 109 39.59 37.82 21.00
CA SER A 109 38.93 37.66 22.28
C SER A 109 39.53 38.59 23.33
N ILE A 110 38.70 39.04 24.26
CA ILE A 110 39.11 39.84 25.41
C ILE A 110 38.27 39.48 26.65
N VAL A 111 38.92 39.44 27.81
CA VAL A 111 38.26 39.30 29.11
C VAL A 111 38.34 40.66 29.79
N ILE A 112 37.18 41.25 30.09
CA ILE A 112 37.08 42.52 30.79
C ILE A 112 37.08 42.22 32.31
N PRO A 113 38.02 42.79 33.10
CA PRO A 113 38.16 42.45 34.52
C PRO A 113 36.97 42.84 35.40
N GLU A 114 36.78 42.15 36.54
CA GLU A 114 35.64 42.37 37.45
C GLU A 114 35.64 43.75 38.13
N GLY A 115 36.74 44.50 38.07
CA GLY A 115 36.79 45.88 38.54
C GLY A 115 36.08 46.89 37.64
N VAL A 116 35.80 46.54 36.37
CA VAL A 116 35.33 47.49 35.35
C VAL A 116 33.83 47.79 35.49
N THR A 117 33.50 49.06 35.72
CA THR A 117 32.09 49.50 35.86
C THR A 117 31.50 50.10 34.58
N SER A 118 32.32 50.51 33.62
CA SER A 118 31.84 51.08 32.35
C SER A 118 32.77 50.81 31.15
N LEU A 119 32.16 50.66 29.98
CA LEU A 119 32.83 50.64 28.67
C LEU A 119 32.48 51.92 27.90
N GLY A 120 33.49 52.69 27.49
CA GLY A 120 33.30 53.96 26.79
C GLY A 120 32.70 53.86 25.39
N GLU A 121 32.27 55.00 24.86
CA GLU A 121 31.69 55.13 23.51
C GLU A 121 32.67 54.57 22.46
N LYS A 122 32.17 53.79 21.49
CA LYS A 122 32.99 53.17 20.42
C LYS A 122 34.19 52.34 20.92
N CYS A 123 34.14 51.80 22.15
CA CYS A 123 35.29 51.16 22.76
C CYS A 123 35.85 49.99 21.93
N PHE A 124 35.00 49.16 21.33
CA PHE A 124 35.37 48.06 20.42
C PHE A 124 34.84 48.25 18.98
N ASP A 125 34.55 49.49 18.59
CA ASP A 125 34.08 49.83 17.24
C ASP A 125 35.06 49.33 16.16
N CYS A 126 34.54 48.69 15.11
CA CYS A 126 35.26 48.08 14.00
C CYS A 126 36.29 47.02 14.42
N CYS A 127 36.07 46.30 15.53
CA CYS A 127 36.84 45.11 15.89
C CYS A 127 36.37 43.88 15.09
N TYR A 128 36.57 43.90 13.77
CA TYR A 128 36.01 42.90 12.85
C TYR A 128 36.33 41.44 13.20
N GLY A 129 37.48 41.18 13.84
CA GLY A 129 37.94 39.86 14.24
C GLY A 129 37.45 39.38 15.61
N LEU A 130 36.75 40.21 16.39
CA LEU A 130 36.32 39.90 17.74
C LEU A 130 35.23 38.84 17.72
N ARG A 131 35.54 37.65 18.22
CA ARG A 131 34.65 36.48 18.23
C ARG A 131 33.95 36.28 19.56
N SER A 132 34.62 36.63 20.65
CA SER A 132 34.08 36.49 21.99
C SER A 132 34.61 37.59 22.91
N ILE A 133 33.75 38.05 23.81
CA ILE A 133 34.10 38.97 24.88
C ILE A 133 33.43 38.52 26.17
N THR A 134 34.19 38.54 27.27
CA THR A 134 33.63 38.31 28.61
C THR A 134 33.45 39.64 29.31
N LEU A 135 32.21 40.00 29.61
CA LEU A 135 31.84 41.20 30.38
C LEU A 135 31.73 40.85 31.87
N PRO A 136 32.15 41.75 32.78
CA PRO A 136 32.14 41.48 34.21
C PRO A 136 30.76 41.68 34.82
N SER A 137 30.51 41.01 35.95
CA SER A 137 29.23 41.14 36.68
C SER A 137 29.00 42.54 37.27
N THR A 138 30.06 43.31 37.44
CA THR A 138 30.05 44.67 38.00
C THR A 138 29.69 45.75 36.99
N LEU A 139 29.66 45.44 35.69
CA LEU A 139 29.46 46.40 34.60
C LEU A 139 28.09 47.08 34.69
N GLU A 140 28.08 48.41 34.71
CA GLU A 140 26.87 49.22 34.88
C GLU A 140 26.44 49.89 33.57
N THR A 141 27.39 50.28 32.71
CA THR A 141 27.11 50.92 31.42
C THR A 141 27.95 50.36 30.27
N ILE A 142 27.31 50.25 29.11
CA ILE A 142 27.91 50.04 27.79
C ILE A 142 27.45 51.24 26.96
N GLU A 143 28.36 52.16 26.65
CA GLU A 143 28.02 53.38 25.90
C GLU A 143 27.72 53.09 24.42
N ALA A 144 27.22 54.10 23.69
CA ALA A 144 26.84 53.99 22.28
C ALA A 144 27.99 53.48 21.39
N GLU A 145 27.62 52.72 20.35
CA GLU A 145 28.52 52.22 19.30
C GLU A 145 29.66 51.31 19.83
N CYS A 146 29.56 50.82 21.08
CA CYS A 146 30.66 50.10 21.73
C CYS A 146 31.13 48.87 20.96
N PHE A 147 30.23 48.12 20.32
CA PHE A 147 30.54 46.94 19.50
C PHE A 147 30.13 47.11 18.03
N ASP A 148 29.99 48.34 17.56
CA ASP A 148 29.70 48.62 16.15
C ASP A 148 30.74 47.92 15.24
N GLY A 149 30.29 47.25 14.19
CA GLY A 149 31.14 46.56 13.22
C GLY A 149 31.90 45.36 13.79
N CYS A 150 31.52 44.82 14.95
CA CYS A 150 32.05 43.55 15.46
C CYS A 150 31.48 42.35 14.68
N VAL A 151 31.68 42.30 13.37
CA VAL A 151 31.05 41.36 12.42
C VAL A 151 31.31 39.88 12.72
N SER A 152 32.34 39.55 13.51
CA SER A 152 32.65 38.17 13.91
C SER A 152 32.09 37.75 15.27
N LEU A 153 31.44 38.67 16.02
CA LEU A 153 30.95 38.41 17.36
C LEU A 153 29.71 37.53 17.28
N LYS A 154 29.83 36.30 17.78
CA LYS A 154 28.78 35.27 17.65
C LYS A 154 27.77 35.31 18.81
N ASP A 155 28.26 35.57 20.01
CA ASP A 155 27.48 35.61 21.23
C ASP A 155 28.07 36.61 22.24
N ILE A 156 27.19 37.17 23.05
CA ILE A 156 27.55 38.05 24.16
C ILE A 156 26.53 37.91 25.29
N VAL A 157 27.03 37.83 26.52
CA VAL A 157 26.19 37.81 27.73
C VAL A 157 26.13 39.21 28.31
N ILE A 158 24.93 39.79 28.36
CA ILE A 158 24.70 41.13 28.94
C ILE A 158 24.54 41.02 30.46
N PRO A 159 25.34 41.73 31.28
CA PRO A 159 25.24 41.66 32.75
C PRO A 159 23.93 42.24 33.33
N GLU A 160 23.48 41.70 34.46
CA GLU A 160 22.22 42.04 35.18
C GLU A 160 22.13 43.50 35.69
N LYS A 161 23.22 44.25 35.67
CA LYS A 161 23.21 45.67 36.07
C LYS A 161 22.91 46.61 34.91
N ILE A 162 23.09 46.16 33.66
CA ILE A 162 22.84 46.97 32.47
C ILE A 162 21.35 47.34 32.39
N LYS A 163 21.08 48.63 32.14
CA LYS A 163 19.71 49.18 32.04
C LYS A 163 19.28 49.49 30.61
N THR A 164 20.23 49.86 29.76
CA THR A 164 19.97 50.32 28.40
C THR A 164 20.99 49.70 27.45
N ILE A 165 20.51 49.21 26.31
CA ILE A 165 21.37 48.98 25.14
C ILE A 165 21.33 50.28 24.33
N ASN A 166 22.42 51.04 24.34
CA ASN A 166 22.47 52.36 23.72
C ASN A 166 22.42 52.29 22.18
N SER A 167 22.29 53.45 21.53
CA SER A 167 22.28 53.55 20.09
C SER A 167 23.49 52.86 19.45
N GLU A 168 23.23 52.10 18.39
CA GLU A 168 24.23 51.45 17.53
C GLU A 168 25.20 50.51 18.29
N THR A 169 24.88 50.12 19.53
CA THR A 169 25.79 49.32 20.40
C THR A 169 26.29 48.05 19.72
N PHE A 170 25.42 47.34 18.98
CA PHE A 170 25.72 46.13 18.21
C PHE A 170 25.40 46.30 16.73
N PHE A 171 25.49 47.53 16.20
CA PHE A 171 25.30 47.77 14.78
C PHE A 171 26.29 46.92 13.97
N ASP A 172 25.83 46.29 12.89
CA ASP A 172 26.64 45.45 12.00
C ASP A 172 27.39 44.30 12.71
N CYS A 173 26.86 43.80 13.84
CA CYS A 173 27.30 42.55 14.45
C CYS A 173 26.74 41.33 13.68
N ALA A 174 27.10 41.22 12.40
CA ALA A 174 26.46 40.32 11.44
C ALA A 174 26.50 38.82 11.80
N ALA A 175 27.44 38.38 12.64
CA ALA A 175 27.53 36.98 13.10
C ALA A 175 26.76 36.66 14.39
N LEU A 176 26.14 37.65 15.04
CA LEU A 176 25.43 37.46 16.32
C LEU A 176 24.20 36.57 16.10
N GLU A 177 24.16 35.38 16.72
CA GLU A 177 23.09 34.39 16.46
C GLU A 177 21.89 34.53 17.39
N THR A 178 22.14 34.88 18.66
CA THR A 178 21.11 34.94 19.71
C THR A 178 21.44 36.06 20.69
N ILE A 179 20.41 36.75 21.18
CA ILE A 179 20.56 37.70 22.29
C ILE A 179 19.49 37.43 23.36
N ILE A 180 19.95 37.28 24.60
CA ILE A 180 19.10 37.15 25.78
C ILE A 180 19.42 38.34 26.69
N LEU A 181 18.49 39.28 26.77
CA LEU A 181 18.63 40.45 27.62
C LEU A 181 18.08 40.13 29.02
N PRO A 182 18.78 40.51 30.10
CA PRO A 182 18.27 40.34 31.44
C PRO A 182 17.05 41.26 31.70
N GLU A 183 16.26 40.92 32.72
CA GLU A 183 15.09 41.72 33.17
C GLU A 183 15.46 43.17 33.54
N SER A 184 16.74 43.43 33.81
CA SER A 184 17.24 44.76 34.14
C SER A 184 17.24 45.73 32.95
N VAL A 185 17.27 45.23 31.72
CA VAL A 185 17.32 46.05 30.50
C VAL A 185 15.91 46.51 30.15
N THR A 186 15.67 47.82 30.22
CA THR A 186 14.36 48.43 29.99
C THR A 186 14.26 49.18 28.65
N GLU A 187 15.39 49.51 28.02
CA GLU A 187 15.43 50.33 26.81
C GLU A 187 16.46 49.82 25.79
N ILE A 188 16.07 49.82 24.52
CA ILE A 188 16.93 49.56 23.36
C ILE A 188 16.93 50.82 22.49
N GLY A 189 18.10 51.38 22.23
CA GLY A 189 18.31 52.61 21.47
C GLY A 189 18.16 52.45 19.95
N ARG A 190 18.35 53.57 19.25
CA ARG A 190 18.30 53.64 17.78
C ARG A 190 19.34 52.71 17.16
N GLU A 191 18.95 51.91 16.16
CA GLU A 191 19.84 51.02 15.40
C GLU A 191 20.70 50.05 16.24
N ALA A 192 20.33 49.80 17.51
CA ALA A 192 21.16 49.08 18.47
C ALA A 192 21.60 47.67 18.01
N PHE A 193 20.80 46.98 17.21
CA PHE A 193 21.06 45.67 16.62
C PHE A 193 20.82 45.68 15.09
N ALA A 194 20.86 46.84 14.43
CA ALA A 194 20.65 46.88 12.99
C ALA A 194 21.77 46.13 12.23
N ASN A 195 21.42 45.47 11.13
CA ASN A 195 22.31 44.61 10.32
C ASN A 195 22.92 43.41 11.09
N CYS A 196 22.28 42.95 12.17
CA CYS A 196 22.61 41.66 12.79
C CYS A 196 21.99 40.51 11.98
N ASP A 197 22.47 40.28 10.76
CA ASP A 197 21.85 39.39 9.77
C ASP A 197 21.61 37.95 10.27
N LYS A 198 22.48 37.44 11.16
CA LYS A 198 22.38 36.09 11.74
C LYS A 198 21.56 35.99 13.02
N LEU A 199 21.02 37.09 13.51
CA LEU A 199 20.27 37.11 14.77
C LEU A 199 18.94 36.39 14.59
N ALA A 200 18.87 35.13 15.01
CA ALA A 200 17.71 34.28 14.78
C ALA A 200 16.63 34.45 15.85
N THR A 201 17.03 34.72 17.09
CA THR A 201 16.12 34.84 18.23
C THR A 201 16.53 35.96 19.18
N VAL A 202 15.53 36.67 19.70
CA VAL A 202 15.69 37.75 20.68
C VAL A 202 14.74 37.54 21.85
N SER A 203 15.28 37.47 23.06
CA SER A 203 14.49 37.46 24.30
C SER A 203 14.76 38.71 25.12
N MET A 204 13.69 39.47 25.39
CA MET A 204 13.76 40.77 26.06
C MET A 204 12.61 40.92 27.10
N PRO A 205 12.66 40.18 28.22
CA PRO A 205 11.56 40.11 29.19
C PRO A 205 11.29 41.42 29.94
N GLY A 206 12.30 42.30 30.08
CA GLY A 206 12.24 43.57 30.81
C GLY A 206 12.05 44.82 29.96
N VAL A 207 12.19 44.73 28.63
CA VAL A 207 12.25 45.90 27.74
C VAL A 207 10.88 46.56 27.60
N THR A 208 10.83 47.87 27.81
CA THR A 208 9.63 48.71 27.68
C THR A 208 9.67 49.64 26.46
N SER A 209 10.85 49.99 25.95
CA SER A 209 11.00 50.88 24.79
C SER A 209 12.03 50.34 23.79
N ILE A 210 11.67 50.30 22.51
CA ILE A 210 12.54 49.92 21.40
C ILE A 210 12.63 51.10 20.42
N GLY A 211 13.84 51.57 20.16
CA GLY A 211 14.12 52.74 19.31
C GLY A 211 13.91 52.51 17.81
N GLU A 212 14.06 53.60 17.05
CA GLU A 212 14.03 53.60 15.58
C GLU A 212 15.07 52.63 15.01
N GLU A 213 14.66 51.80 14.05
CA GLU A 213 15.53 50.87 13.32
C GLU A 213 16.32 49.90 14.21
N ALA A 214 15.92 49.69 15.47
CA ALA A 214 16.69 48.90 16.45
C ALA A 214 17.08 47.49 15.98
N PHE A 215 16.22 46.80 15.21
CA PHE A 215 16.47 45.49 14.60
C PHE A 215 16.32 45.54 13.08
N PHE A 216 16.59 46.71 12.46
CA PHE A 216 16.47 46.88 11.01
C PHE A 216 17.46 45.95 10.28
N TYR A 217 17.00 45.28 9.22
CA TYR A 217 17.78 44.28 8.47
C TYR A 217 18.31 43.08 9.31
N CYS A 218 17.67 42.70 10.42
CA CYS A 218 17.94 41.39 11.03
C CYS A 218 17.30 40.27 10.21
N LEU A 219 17.93 39.89 9.09
CA LEU A 219 17.36 39.02 8.06
C LEU A 219 16.92 37.63 8.57
N ASP A 220 17.71 37.00 9.44
CA ASP A 220 17.41 35.68 10.00
C ASP A 220 16.49 35.72 11.24
N LEU A 221 16.04 36.91 11.69
CA LEU A 221 15.22 37.06 12.90
C LEU A 221 13.84 36.42 12.74
N GLY A 222 13.68 35.24 13.33
CA GLY A 222 12.47 34.43 13.22
C GLY A 222 11.52 34.51 14.42
N SER A 223 12.04 34.86 15.60
CA SER A 223 11.27 34.88 16.85
C SER A 223 11.71 35.99 17.80
N VAL A 224 10.74 36.69 18.39
CA VAL A 224 10.94 37.80 19.34
C VAL A 224 10.03 37.61 20.54
N TYR A 225 10.61 37.56 21.75
CA TYR A 225 9.88 37.54 23.01
C TYR A 225 9.99 38.88 23.73
N MET A 226 8.89 39.63 23.77
CA MET A 226 8.86 41.03 24.23
C MET A 226 7.59 41.38 25.04
N PRO A 227 7.37 40.77 26.23
CA PRO A 227 6.09 40.81 26.94
C PRO A 227 5.73 42.17 27.57
N LYS A 228 6.68 43.09 27.74
CA LYS A 228 6.50 44.37 28.47
C LYS A 228 6.65 45.63 27.62
N VAL A 229 6.85 45.48 26.30
CA VAL A 229 7.09 46.63 25.42
C VAL A 229 5.87 47.55 25.37
N VAL A 230 6.12 48.85 25.47
CA VAL A 230 5.13 49.93 25.45
C VAL A 230 5.25 50.73 24.14
N THR A 231 6.48 50.99 23.68
CA THR A 231 6.76 51.80 22.49
C THR A 231 7.70 51.08 21.52
N LEU A 232 7.33 51.06 20.23
CA LEU A 232 8.18 50.62 19.12
C LEU A 232 8.47 51.80 18.20
N GLY A 233 9.75 52.06 17.88
CA GLY A 233 10.17 53.11 16.96
C GLY A 233 9.88 52.80 15.48
N ASP A 234 10.09 53.80 14.63
CA ASP A 234 9.95 53.67 13.18
C ASP A 234 10.89 52.57 12.66
N ARG A 235 10.36 51.69 11.79
CA ARG A 235 11.08 50.54 11.21
C ARG A 235 11.84 49.65 12.22
N ALA A 236 11.42 49.61 13.49
CA ALA A 236 12.12 48.86 14.54
C ALA A 236 12.44 47.40 14.18
N PHE A 237 11.57 46.70 13.44
CA PHE A 237 11.76 45.36 12.88
C PHE A 237 11.65 45.35 11.34
N GLY A 238 11.98 46.46 10.69
CA GLY A 238 11.95 46.56 9.23
C GLY A 238 12.94 45.59 8.59
N CYS A 239 12.55 44.96 7.49
CA CYS A 239 13.35 43.97 6.77
C CYS A 239 13.75 42.73 7.61
N CYS A 240 13.06 42.42 8.71
CA CYS A 240 13.18 41.12 9.38
C CYS A 240 12.46 40.05 8.54
N GLU A 241 13.10 39.56 7.48
CA GLU A 241 12.46 38.72 6.46
C GLU A 241 12.11 37.32 6.95
N SER A 242 12.83 36.76 7.92
CA SER A 242 12.57 35.42 8.47
C SER A 242 11.49 35.38 9.56
N LEU A 243 10.94 36.54 9.94
CA LEU A 243 9.95 36.64 11.01
C LEU A 243 8.64 35.99 10.58
N THR A 244 8.33 34.80 11.12
CA THR A 244 7.13 34.04 10.75
C THR A 244 5.95 34.31 11.65
N SER A 245 6.22 34.68 12.91
CA SER A 245 5.18 34.99 13.89
C SER A 245 5.63 36.01 14.93
N ILE A 246 4.72 36.89 15.33
CA ILE A 246 4.97 37.91 16.35
C ILE A 246 3.71 38.28 17.11
N VAL A 247 3.88 38.49 18.42
CA VAL A 247 2.82 38.95 19.32
C VAL A 247 3.21 40.29 19.90
N LEU A 248 2.40 41.33 19.67
CA LEU A 248 2.53 42.58 20.41
C LEU A 248 1.86 42.44 21.77
N PRO A 249 2.51 42.86 22.87
CA PRO A 249 1.99 42.67 24.23
C PRO A 249 0.82 43.62 24.54
N PRO A 250 0.04 43.33 25.61
CA PRO A 250 -1.08 44.19 26.05
C PRO A 250 -0.65 45.60 26.46
N SER A 251 0.61 45.75 26.85
CA SER A 251 1.24 47.01 27.25
C SER A 251 1.56 47.95 26.10
N ILE A 252 1.48 47.49 24.84
CA ILE A 252 1.83 48.32 23.68
C ILE A 252 0.85 49.49 23.53
N GLU A 253 1.40 50.71 23.45
CA GLU A 253 0.64 51.95 23.27
C GLU A 253 0.96 52.61 21.92
N GLU A 254 2.23 52.54 21.48
CA GLU A 254 2.70 53.18 20.26
C GLU A 254 3.51 52.21 19.39
N VAL A 255 3.19 52.20 18.09
CA VAL A 255 3.93 51.45 17.07
C VAL A 255 4.32 52.42 15.96
N GLY A 256 5.62 52.61 15.78
CA GLY A 256 6.21 53.51 14.79
C GLY A 256 5.84 53.15 13.35
N VAL A 257 6.01 54.12 12.47
CA VAL A 257 5.73 53.98 11.05
C VAL A 257 6.59 52.85 10.50
N GLN A 258 5.96 51.94 9.74
CA GLN A 258 6.67 50.86 9.06
C GLN A 258 7.47 49.92 9.99
N ALA A 259 7.12 49.82 11.28
CA ALA A 259 7.82 48.97 12.26
C ALA A 259 8.05 47.52 11.77
N PHE A 260 7.16 46.95 10.94
CA PHE A 260 7.27 45.60 10.36
C PHE A 260 7.29 45.62 8.82
N GLN A 261 7.83 46.68 8.21
CA GLN A 261 7.93 46.77 6.75
C GLN A 261 8.84 45.67 6.20
N PHE A 262 8.46 45.08 5.05
CA PHE A 262 9.22 44.01 4.38
C PHE A 262 9.41 42.72 5.19
N CYS A 263 8.67 42.50 6.28
CA CYS A 263 8.52 41.18 6.92
C CYS A 263 7.61 40.26 6.07
N HIS A 264 8.07 39.91 4.86
CA HIS A 264 7.26 39.22 3.85
C HIS A 264 6.87 37.78 4.22
N ASN A 265 7.65 37.10 5.07
CA ASN A 265 7.34 35.75 5.54
C ASN A 265 6.50 35.73 6.81
N LEU A 266 5.95 36.87 7.24
CA LEU A 266 5.04 36.91 8.38
C LEU A 266 3.74 36.17 8.03
N ILE A 267 3.53 35.03 8.70
CA ILE A 267 2.39 34.14 8.46
C ILE A 267 1.28 34.39 9.46
N LYS A 268 1.64 34.64 10.72
CA LYS A 268 0.68 34.76 11.83
C LYS A 268 1.11 35.80 12.86
N SER A 269 0.29 36.80 13.13
CA SER A 269 0.59 37.86 14.10
C SER A 269 -0.58 38.18 15.01
N ALA A 270 -0.31 38.79 16.15
CA ALA A 270 -1.35 39.25 17.07
C ALA A 270 -1.08 40.64 17.64
N PHE A 271 -2.13 41.44 17.81
CA PHE A 271 -2.06 42.76 18.42
C PHE A 271 -3.28 43.08 19.29
N PRO A 272 -3.13 43.87 20.37
CA PRO A 272 -4.24 44.19 21.26
C PRO A 272 -5.21 45.18 20.62
N SER A 273 -6.48 45.08 20.99
CA SER A 273 -7.55 45.92 20.46
C SER A 273 -7.45 47.41 20.82
N THR A 274 -6.56 47.77 21.75
CA THR A 274 -6.16 49.15 22.05
C THR A 274 -5.56 49.86 20.84
N LEU A 275 -4.85 49.12 19.96
CA LEU A 275 -4.43 49.66 18.67
C LEU A 275 -5.59 49.62 17.67
N LYS A 276 -5.81 50.75 16.98
CA LYS A 276 -6.94 50.93 16.05
C LYS A 276 -6.73 50.26 14.70
N VAL A 277 -5.48 50.13 14.27
CA VAL A 277 -5.09 49.62 12.95
C VAL A 277 -4.03 48.54 13.16
N SER A 278 -4.10 47.48 12.35
CA SER A 278 -3.05 46.46 12.35
C SER A 278 -1.71 47.08 11.90
N PRO A 279 -0.62 46.87 12.66
CA PRO A 279 0.72 47.25 12.19
C PRO A 279 1.28 46.27 11.15
N PHE A 280 0.59 45.14 10.91
CA PHE A 280 1.02 44.07 10.02
C PHE A 280 0.31 44.15 8.66
N ARG A 281 1.06 43.89 7.58
CA ARG A 281 0.54 43.87 6.21
C ARG A 281 0.38 42.47 5.61
N PHE A 282 1.04 41.47 6.19
CA PHE A 282 1.10 40.11 5.70
C PHE A 282 0.58 39.14 6.75
N GLY A 283 0.16 37.95 6.31
CA GLY A 283 -0.29 36.89 7.20
C GLY A 283 -1.70 37.08 7.75
N VAL A 284 -2.09 36.14 8.60
CA VAL A 284 -3.32 36.18 9.41
C VAL A 284 -3.02 36.97 10.67
N THR A 285 -3.90 37.92 11.02
CA THR A 285 -3.68 38.80 12.16
C THR A 285 -4.83 38.73 13.14
N VAL A 286 -4.54 38.22 14.34
CA VAL A 286 -5.51 38.13 15.44
C VAL A 286 -5.51 39.42 16.24
N ARG A 287 -6.69 40.05 16.34
CA ARG A 287 -6.91 41.21 17.22
C ARG A 287 -7.53 40.74 18.53
N TYR A 288 -6.82 40.86 19.65
CA TYR A 288 -7.27 40.32 20.94
C TYR A 288 -7.65 41.43 21.94
N ASN A 289 -8.50 41.11 22.91
CA ASN A 289 -8.82 42.03 24.02
C ASN A 289 -7.70 41.94 25.07
N PRO A 290 -6.97 43.03 25.39
CA PRO A 290 -5.83 42.97 26.32
C PRO A 290 -6.22 42.75 27.79
N ARG A 291 -7.49 42.82 28.16
CA ARG A 291 -7.90 42.71 29.58
C ARG A 291 -7.76 41.28 30.08
N GLY A 292 -6.82 41.07 31.00
CA GLY A 292 -6.65 39.80 31.73
C GLY A 292 -6.07 38.67 30.89
N VAL A 293 -5.50 38.97 29.71
CA VAL A 293 -4.81 37.95 28.90
C VAL A 293 -3.46 37.59 29.51
N ILE A 294 -3.03 36.37 29.25
CA ILE A 294 -1.75 35.82 29.71
C ILE A 294 -0.91 35.51 28.47
N LEU A 295 0.31 36.05 28.43
CA LEU A 295 1.28 35.80 27.37
C LEU A 295 2.38 34.89 27.89
N GLU A 296 2.54 33.73 27.26
CA GLU A 296 3.54 32.73 27.61
C GLU A 296 4.05 32.09 26.33
N ASP A 297 5.37 32.12 26.09
CA ASP A 297 6.01 31.40 24.98
C ASP A 297 5.35 31.62 23.59
N GLY A 298 4.91 32.86 23.32
CA GLY A 298 4.25 33.22 22.07
C GLY A 298 2.75 32.87 21.98
N TRP A 299 2.18 32.28 23.03
CA TRP A 299 0.74 32.06 23.18
C TRP A 299 0.03 33.29 23.74
N ILE A 300 -1.24 33.41 23.38
CA ILE A 300 -2.17 34.32 24.07
C ILE A 300 -3.32 33.49 24.61
N TYR A 301 -3.41 33.46 25.94
CA TYR A 301 -4.53 32.88 26.64
C TYR A 301 -5.47 33.97 27.16
N GLY A 302 -6.76 33.67 27.26
CA GLY A 302 -7.69 34.50 28.03
C GLY A 302 -7.46 34.39 29.55
N PRO A 303 -8.29 35.08 30.35
CA PRO A 303 -8.25 34.98 31.81
C PRO A 303 -8.27 33.53 32.29
N ASP A 304 -7.46 33.23 33.31
CA ASP A 304 -7.33 31.91 33.94
C ASP A 304 -6.96 30.76 32.97
N LYS A 305 -6.49 31.11 31.76
CA LYS A 305 -6.21 30.20 30.64
C LYS A 305 -7.41 29.35 30.23
N GLU A 306 -8.64 29.83 30.45
CA GLU A 306 -9.86 29.14 29.99
C GLU A 306 -10.11 29.30 28.49
N SER A 307 -9.33 30.12 27.80
CA SER A 307 -9.41 30.25 26.34
C SER A 307 -8.06 30.38 25.68
N ILE A 308 -7.95 29.85 24.46
CA ILE A 308 -6.79 30.06 23.58
C ILE A 308 -7.20 31.08 22.54
N LEU A 309 -6.54 32.23 22.55
CA LEU A 309 -6.79 33.33 21.60
C LEU A 309 -5.77 33.33 20.47
N PHE A 310 -4.56 32.83 20.71
CA PHE A 310 -3.51 32.72 19.70
C PHE A 310 -2.54 31.60 20.06
N ALA A 311 -2.25 30.74 19.08
CA ALA A 311 -1.20 29.75 19.13
C ALA A 311 -0.04 30.17 18.20
N PRO A 312 1.22 29.92 18.60
CA PRO A 312 2.37 30.23 17.76
C PRO A 312 2.36 29.41 16.46
N TYR A 313 2.80 30.02 15.35
CA TYR A 313 2.92 29.35 14.05
C TYR A 313 3.83 28.10 14.09
N THR A 314 4.84 28.13 14.96
CA THR A 314 5.82 27.05 15.17
C THR A 314 5.22 25.80 15.81
N LEU A 315 3.97 25.84 16.28
CA LEU A 315 3.27 24.67 16.80
C LEU A 315 3.16 23.57 15.72
N ALA A 316 3.76 22.41 16.02
CA ALA A 316 3.85 21.25 15.14
C ALA A 316 3.67 19.94 15.94
N GLY A 317 3.50 18.81 15.24
CA GLY A 317 3.27 17.51 15.89
C GLY A 317 1.83 17.34 16.38
N GLU A 318 1.62 16.53 17.42
CA GLU A 318 0.29 16.33 18.02
C GLU A 318 0.03 17.36 19.12
N TYR A 319 -1.20 17.91 19.18
CA TYR A 319 -1.57 18.88 20.21
C TYR A 319 -2.83 18.46 20.98
N VAL A 320 -2.69 18.30 22.29
CA VAL A 320 -3.82 18.08 23.20
C VAL A 320 -4.14 19.42 23.86
N VAL A 321 -5.36 19.91 23.65
CA VAL A 321 -5.82 21.14 24.30
C VAL A 321 -5.89 20.91 25.82
N PRO A 322 -5.28 21.77 26.67
CA PRO A 322 -5.32 21.61 28.11
C PRO A 322 -6.75 21.57 28.70
N ASP A 323 -6.97 20.73 29.71
CA ASP A 323 -8.31 20.44 30.27
C ASP A 323 -9.08 21.66 30.80
N ASN A 324 -8.37 22.70 31.23
CA ASN A 324 -8.95 23.94 31.72
C ASN A 324 -9.48 24.84 30.59
N VAL A 325 -9.02 24.66 29.35
CA VAL A 325 -9.46 25.45 28.19
C VAL A 325 -10.89 25.05 27.80
N LYS A 326 -11.78 26.03 27.77
CA LYS A 326 -13.19 25.92 27.38
C LYS A 326 -13.45 26.46 25.99
N THR A 327 -12.71 27.48 25.54
CA THR A 327 -12.97 28.09 24.22
C THR A 327 -11.71 28.29 23.39
N ILE A 328 -11.86 28.11 22.08
CA ILE A 328 -10.84 28.44 21.09
C ILE A 328 -11.34 29.65 20.31
N GLY A 329 -10.58 30.74 20.36
CA GLY A 329 -10.94 31.99 19.70
C GLY A 329 -10.80 31.95 18.18
N ASP A 330 -11.34 32.98 17.54
CA ASP A 330 -11.27 33.15 16.09
C ASP A 330 -9.81 33.18 15.61
N GLU A 331 -9.52 32.46 14.54
CA GLU A 331 -8.18 32.32 13.93
C GLU A 331 -7.05 31.84 14.87
N ALA A 332 -7.37 31.38 16.09
CA ALA A 332 -6.39 31.09 17.15
C ALA A 332 -5.28 30.13 16.70
N PHE A 333 -5.63 29.09 15.94
CA PHE A 333 -4.73 28.10 15.36
C PHE A 333 -4.56 28.23 13.84
N SER A 334 -5.17 29.23 13.19
CA SER A 334 -5.07 29.45 11.74
C SER A 334 -3.61 29.43 11.28
N ARG A 335 -3.33 28.64 10.24
CA ARG A 335 -2.00 28.40 9.64
C ARG A 335 -0.97 27.67 10.51
N CYS A 336 -1.33 27.13 11.66
CA CYS A 336 -0.42 26.30 12.46
C CYS A 336 -0.10 24.97 11.75
N ARG A 337 0.98 24.30 12.18
CA ARG A 337 1.59 23.16 11.46
C ARG A 337 1.46 21.81 12.16
N PHE A 338 0.64 21.71 13.19
CA PHE A 338 0.39 20.47 13.92
C PHE A 338 -0.42 19.48 13.07
N SER A 339 -0.25 18.19 13.35
CA SER A 339 -0.84 17.08 12.59
C SER A 339 -2.19 16.62 13.12
N SER A 340 -2.41 16.78 14.42
CA SER A 340 -3.64 16.40 15.10
C SER A 340 -3.98 17.36 16.24
N VAL A 341 -5.28 17.53 16.50
CA VAL A 341 -5.76 18.24 17.69
C VAL A 341 -6.86 17.44 18.40
N THR A 342 -6.69 17.29 19.72
CA THR A 342 -7.65 16.64 20.62
C THR A 342 -8.27 17.69 21.54
N MET A 343 -9.61 17.76 21.55
CA MET A 343 -10.38 18.77 22.28
C MET A 343 -11.33 18.12 23.30
N THR A 344 -10.82 17.78 24.48
CA THR A 344 -11.55 17.02 25.51
C THR A 344 -12.64 17.83 26.21
N ASN A 345 -12.34 19.07 26.61
CA ASN A 345 -13.20 19.92 27.44
C ASN A 345 -13.61 21.25 26.78
N VAL A 346 -13.23 21.43 25.51
CA VAL A 346 -13.60 22.61 24.73
C VAL A 346 -15.11 22.55 24.49
N THR A 347 -15.79 23.68 24.69
CA THR A 347 -17.23 23.82 24.47
C THR A 347 -17.56 24.65 23.24
N SER A 348 -16.66 25.55 22.83
CA SER A 348 -16.82 26.44 21.68
C SER A 348 -15.53 26.60 20.87
N VAL A 349 -15.63 26.52 19.54
CA VAL A 349 -14.57 26.80 18.57
C VAL A 349 -15.01 27.96 17.66
N GLY A 350 -14.20 29.02 17.63
CA GLY A 350 -14.46 30.26 16.89
C GLY A 350 -14.21 30.19 15.38
N ASP A 351 -14.48 31.31 14.72
CA ASP A 351 -14.43 31.43 13.25
C ASP A 351 -13.00 31.26 12.73
N ALA A 352 -12.87 30.49 11.65
CA ALA A 352 -11.58 30.15 11.03
C ALA A 352 -10.50 29.69 12.03
N ALA A 353 -10.90 29.15 13.21
CA ALA A 353 -9.99 28.85 14.31
C ALA A 353 -8.80 27.99 13.88
N PHE A 354 -9.02 27.04 12.98
CA PHE A 354 -8.04 26.12 12.43
C PHE A 354 -7.79 26.32 10.94
N ARG A 355 -8.24 27.43 10.34
CA ARG A 355 -8.18 27.63 8.89
C ARG A 355 -6.77 27.43 8.34
N ASN A 356 -6.68 26.73 7.20
CA ASN A 356 -5.45 26.54 6.46
C ASN A 356 -4.31 25.97 7.33
N CYS A 357 -4.63 24.99 8.19
CA CYS A 357 -3.62 24.17 8.87
C CYS A 357 -3.22 23.02 7.92
N PRO A 358 -2.13 23.14 7.14
CA PRO A 358 -1.87 22.24 6.02
C PRO A 358 -1.58 20.80 6.45
N ASN A 359 -1.06 20.64 7.67
CA ASN A 359 -0.68 19.35 8.22
C ASN A 359 -1.80 18.71 9.05
N LEU A 360 -2.90 19.40 9.30
CA LEU A 360 -3.96 18.89 10.17
C LEU A 360 -4.75 17.79 9.45
N HIS A 361 -4.45 16.54 9.78
CA HIS A 361 -5.06 15.35 9.16
C HIS A 361 -6.13 14.71 10.05
N THR A 362 -6.07 14.94 11.37
CA THR A 362 -6.96 14.30 12.35
C THR A 362 -7.55 15.30 13.34
N VAL A 363 -8.87 15.23 13.52
CA VAL A 363 -9.59 16.03 14.52
C VAL A 363 -10.57 15.14 15.31
N MET A 364 -10.44 15.14 16.64
CA MET A 364 -11.38 14.44 17.52
C MET A 364 -12.15 15.44 18.38
N LEU A 365 -13.45 15.53 18.17
CA LEU A 365 -14.36 16.40 18.92
C LEU A 365 -15.12 15.57 19.97
N TYR A 366 -15.04 15.98 21.24
CA TYR A 366 -15.70 15.32 22.36
C TYR A 366 -17.11 15.87 22.60
N PRO A 367 -17.96 15.18 23.38
CA PRO A 367 -19.35 15.59 23.63
C PRO A 367 -19.51 16.99 24.24
N SER A 368 -18.45 17.53 24.88
CA SER A 368 -18.47 18.88 25.43
C SER A 368 -18.59 19.97 24.35
N VAL A 369 -18.17 19.66 23.12
CA VAL A 369 -18.15 20.62 22.01
C VAL A 369 -19.57 20.84 21.52
N SER A 370 -20.14 22.00 21.85
CA SER A 370 -21.53 22.36 21.56
C SER A 370 -21.67 23.48 20.53
N GLY A 371 -20.60 24.21 20.24
CA GLY A 371 -20.57 25.30 19.26
C GLY A 371 -19.30 25.26 18.41
N ILE A 372 -19.44 24.98 17.12
CA ILE A 372 -18.39 25.21 16.13
C ILE A 372 -18.98 26.13 15.07
N THR A 373 -18.31 27.25 14.80
CA THR A 373 -18.71 28.16 13.73
C THR A 373 -18.41 27.57 12.35
N GLU A 374 -19.18 27.98 11.35
CA GLU A 374 -18.90 27.64 9.95
C GLU A 374 -17.48 28.11 9.57
N GLY A 375 -16.70 27.28 8.88
CA GLY A 375 -15.34 27.63 8.47
C GLY A 375 -14.23 27.37 9.50
N ALA A 376 -14.54 26.85 10.70
CA ALA A 376 -13.54 26.56 11.73
C ALA A 376 -12.36 25.71 11.21
N PHE A 377 -12.61 24.75 10.30
CA PHE A 377 -11.60 23.88 9.67
C PHE A 377 -11.46 24.12 8.14
N GLU A 378 -11.78 25.33 7.66
CA GLU A 378 -11.64 25.67 6.23
C GLU A 378 -10.20 25.45 5.74
N ASP A 379 -10.03 24.94 4.52
CA ASP A 379 -8.71 24.69 3.89
C ASP A 379 -7.77 23.76 4.68
N CYS A 380 -8.30 22.88 5.54
CA CYS A 380 -7.53 21.84 6.22
C CYS A 380 -7.55 20.52 5.44
N SER A 381 -6.49 19.71 5.57
CA SER A 381 -6.36 18.40 4.91
C SER A 381 -6.84 17.25 5.81
N ILE A 382 -7.96 17.43 6.50
CA ILE A 382 -8.50 16.44 7.46
C ILE A 382 -8.96 15.22 6.67
N ARG A 383 -8.41 14.04 6.96
CA ARG A 383 -8.78 12.77 6.35
C ARG A 383 -9.51 11.84 7.31
N LYS A 384 -9.29 12.03 8.62
CA LYS A 384 -9.96 11.26 9.69
C LYS A 384 -10.52 12.22 10.73
N GLY A 385 -11.77 12.02 11.13
CA GLY A 385 -12.40 12.92 12.09
C GLY A 385 -13.54 12.28 12.84
N ALA A 386 -13.80 12.73 14.06
CA ALA A 386 -14.95 12.27 14.84
C ALA A 386 -15.70 13.44 15.46
N TYR A 387 -17.03 13.35 15.43
CA TYR A 387 -17.93 14.39 15.94
C TYR A 387 -19.20 13.78 16.57
N PRO A 388 -19.75 14.38 17.64
CA PRO A 388 -21.01 13.94 18.20
C PRO A 388 -22.16 14.22 17.22
N THR A 389 -23.09 13.29 17.03
CA THR A 389 -24.21 13.43 16.09
C THR A 389 -25.27 14.47 16.52
N THR A 390 -25.11 15.05 17.72
CA THR A 390 -25.89 16.22 18.17
C THR A 390 -25.52 17.50 17.43
N MET A 391 -24.43 17.52 16.66
CA MET A 391 -24.04 18.61 15.77
C MET A 391 -23.95 18.16 14.31
N LYS A 392 -24.04 19.14 13.38
CA LYS A 392 -23.75 18.90 11.96
C LYS A 392 -22.26 18.60 11.79
N ASN A 393 -21.91 17.76 10.81
CA ASN A 393 -20.52 17.50 10.42
C ASN A 393 -19.75 18.83 10.24
N PRO A 394 -18.73 19.11 11.06
CA PRO A 394 -17.96 20.35 10.98
C PRO A 394 -16.82 20.28 9.96
N PHE A 395 -16.60 19.11 9.35
CA PHE A 395 -15.58 18.89 8.33
C PHE A 395 -16.14 19.14 6.93
N ARG A 396 -15.25 19.31 5.96
CA ARG A 396 -15.64 19.49 4.56
C ARG A 396 -16.41 18.27 4.07
N GLU A 397 -17.57 18.49 3.44
CA GLU A 397 -18.35 17.40 2.84
C GLU A 397 -17.52 16.68 1.76
N PRO A 398 -17.49 15.33 1.76
CA PRO A 398 -16.77 14.56 0.76
C PRO A 398 -17.34 14.86 -0.64
N THR A 399 -16.47 15.13 -1.61
CA THR A 399 -16.86 15.11 -3.02
C THR A 399 -17.04 13.66 -3.49
N TYR A 400 -17.62 13.44 -4.67
CA TYR A 400 -17.85 12.09 -5.21
C TYR A 400 -16.59 11.20 -5.28
N TYR A 401 -15.39 11.82 -5.31
CA TYR A 401 -14.10 11.12 -5.35
C TYR A 401 -13.31 11.18 -4.04
N ASP A 402 -13.80 11.91 -3.02
CA ASP A 402 -13.14 12.04 -1.73
C ASP A 402 -13.73 11.02 -0.75
N CYS A 403 -13.04 9.92 -0.50
CA CYS A 403 -13.33 9.08 0.66
C CYS A 403 -12.75 9.76 1.90
N MET A 404 -13.58 9.99 2.92
CA MET A 404 -13.18 10.65 4.16
C MET A 404 -13.53 9.77 5.36
N GLY A 405 -12.61 9.61 6.29
CA GLY A 405 -12.72 8.78 7.48
C GLY A 405 -13.46 9.49 8.62
N TYR A 406 -14.59 10.13 8.30
CA TYR A 406 -15.39 10.86 9.29
C TYR A 406 -16.38 9.93 9.98
N VAL A 407 -16.46 10.05 11.30
CA VAL A 407 -17.31 9.22 12.16
C VAL A 407 -18.20 10.13 13.01
N GLY A 408 -19.50 10.09 12.71
CA GLY A 408 -20.52 10.61 13.62
C GLY A 408 -20.83 9.57 14.70
N TYR A 409 -20.66 9.92 15.98
CA TYR A 409 -20.97 9.03 17.11
C TYR A 409 -22.09 9.61 17.98
N ASP A 410 -22.89 8.73 18.59
CA ASP A 410 -23.93 9.15 19.52
C ASP A 410 -23.31 9.42 20.92
N PRO A 411 -23.30 10.67 21.41
CA PRO A 411 -22.67 11.00 22.68
C PRO A 411 -23.37 10.39 23.91
N GLU A 412 -24.62 9.92 23.79
CA GLU A 412 -25.35 9.31 24.92
C GLU A 412 -25.02 7.83 25.11
N THR A 413 -24.69 7.12 24.03
CA THR A 413 -24.50 5.66 24.03
C THR A 413 -23.08 5.22 23.73
N SER A 414 -22.26 6.08 23.12
CA SER A 414 -20.87 5.78 22.78
C SER A 414 -19.96 5.89 24.00
N ILE A 415 -18.93 5.06 24.04
CA ILE A 415 -17.92 5.03 25.11
C ILE A 415 -16.62 5.56 24.52
N ILE A 416 -16.07 6.63 25.11
CA ILE A 416 -14.83 7.26 24.65
C ILE A 416 -13.74 7.02 25.70
N GLU A 417 -12.68 6.31 25.33
CA GLU A 417 -11.58 5.95 26.22
C GLU A 417 -10.26 5.95 25.44
N ASP A 418 -9.24 6.66 25.92
CA ASP A 418 -7.90 6.68 25.32
C ASP A 418 -7.89 6.95 23.80
N GLY A 419 -8.74 7.86 23.33
CA GLY A 419 -8.89 8.23 21.92
C GLY A 419 -9.72 7.24 21.07
N TRP A 420 -10.11 6.09 21.63
CA TRP A 420 -11.05 5.17 21.01
C TRP A 420 -12.48 5.66 21.16
N ILE A 421 -13.30 5.36 20.16
CA ILE A 421 -14.76 5.48 20.25
C ILE A 421 -15.36 4.10 20.03
N PHE A 422 -16.06 3.61 21.04
CA PHE A 422 -16.83 2.38 20.98
C PHE A 422 -18.32 2.68 20.98
N GLY A 423 -19.11 1.82 20.37
CA GLY A 423 -20.56 1.84 20.56
C GLY A 423 -20.97 1.32 21.94
N GLN A 424 -22.27 1.24 22.16
CA GLN A 424 -22.86 0.77 23.41
C GLN A 424 -22.25 -0.58 23.85
N ASN A 425 -21.94 -0.69 25.15
CA ASN A 425 -21.35 -1.89 25.77
C ASN A 425 -20.03 -2.38 25.15
N LYS A 426 -19.35 -1.56 24.31
CA LYS A 426 -18.16 -1.95 23.53
C LYS A 426 -18.39 -3.16 22.63
N GLU A 427 -19.59 -3.27 22.06
CA GLU A 427 -19.92 -4.28 21.03
C GLU A 427 -19.52 -3.86 19.62
N SER A 428 -19.13 -2.60 19.43
CA SER A 428 -18.62 -2.08 18.17
C SER A 428 -17.46 -1.12 18.38
N ILE A 429 -16.51 -1.13 17.45
CA ILE A 429 -15.48 -0.09 17.34
C ILE A 429 -15.97 0.89 16.29
N LEU A 430 -16.15 2.15 16.69
CA LEU A 430 -16.57 3.24 15.80
C LEU A 430 -15.38 4.05 15.30
N LEU A 431 -14.32 4.19 16.09
CA LEU A 431 -13.11 4.91 15.70
C LEU A 431 -11.89 4.35 16.46
N MET A 432 -10.82 4.07 15.74
CA MET A 432 -9.47 3.89 16.31
C MET A 432 -8.72 5.22 16.39
N PRO A 433 -7.94 5.50 17.45
CA PRO A 433 -7.05 6.65 17.50
C PRO A 433 -6.03 6.61 16.35
N TYR A 434 -5.86 7.74 15.66
CA TYR A 434 -5.00 7.86 14.47
C TYR A 434 -3.52 7.58 14.76
N ASN A 435 -3.06 7.90 15.97
CA ASN A 435 -1.68 7.71 16.40
C ASN A 435 -1.39 6.29 16.91
N PHE A 436 -2.35 5.37 16.82
CA PHE A 436 -2.12 3.97 17.14
C PHE A 436 -1.07 3.38 16.21
N THR A 437 -0.05 2.73 16.78
CA THR A 437 0.98 2.01 16.04
C THR A 437 1.11 0.57 16.51
N GLY A 438 1.19 -0.37 15.58
CA GLY A 438 1.44 -1.79 15.85
C GLY A 438 0.24 -2.68 15.60
N ASP A 439 0.29 -3.86 16.21
CA ASP A 439 -0.69 -4.93 16.02
C ASP A 439 -1.89 -4.75 16.97
N TYR A 440 -3.08 -5.08 16.49
CA TYR A 440 -4.31 -4.98 17.29
C TYR A 440 -5.13 -6.27 17.29
N THR A 441 -5.45 -6.78 18.47
CA THR A 441 -6.43 -7.87 18.63
C THR A 441 -7.75 -7.30 19.10
N VAL A 442 -8.80 -7.49 18.29
CA VAL A 442 -10.14 -7.00 18.62
C VAL A 442 -10.68 -7.72 19.87
N PRO A 443 -11.15 -6.98 20.90
CA PRO A 443 -11.68 -7.59 22.12
C PRO A 443 -12.91 -8.48 21.87
N ALA A 444 -13.07 -9.55 22.66
CA ALA A 444 -14.14 -10.53 22.49
C ALA A 444 -15.57 -9.95 22.53
N SER A 445 -15.76 -8.81 23.22
CA SER A 445 -17.04 -8.09 23.27
C SER A 445 -17.42 -7.48 21.92
N VAL A 446 -16.45 -7.08 21.11
CA VAL A 446 -16.68 -6.39 19.84
C VAL A 446 -17.15 -7.38 18.78
N LYS A 447 -18.32 -7.11 18.20
CA LYS A 447 -18.98 -7.89 17.14
C LYS A 447 -19.02 -7.18 15.80
N THR A 448 -18.84 -5.87 15.79
CA THR A 448 -18.94 -5.04 14.58
C THR A 448 -17.77 -4.07 14.50
N ILE A 449 -17.13 -4.02 13.34
CA ILE A 449 -16.27 -2.89 12.97
C ILE A 449 -17.14 -1.88 12.24
N GLY A 450 -17.22 -0.66 12.77
CA GLY A 450 -18.04 0.43 12.23
C GLY A 450 -17.55 0.95 10.88
N GLU A 451 -18.38 1.78 10.26
CA GLU A 451 -18.00 2.54 9.08
C GLU A 451 -16.81 3.46 9.39
N ASN A 452 -15.83 3.54 8.49
CA ASN A 452 -14.62 4.37 8.63
C ASN A 452 -13.75 4.11 9.89
N ALA A 453 -14.05 3.07 10.68
CA ALA A 453 -13.51 2.91 12.03
C ALA A 453 -11.97 2.93 12.07
N PHE A 454 -11.32 2.27 11.11
CA PHE A 454 -9.88 2.21 10.96
C PHE A 454 -9.39 2.96 9.71
N ALA A 455 -10.25 3.66 8.95
CA ALA A 455 -9.83 4.37 7.75
C ALA A 455 -8.63 5.31 8.02
N PHE A 456 -7.66 5.33 7.09
CA PHE A 456 -6.42 6.10 7.15
C PHE A 456 -5.49 5.79 8.33
N CYS A 457 -5.63 4.63 8.97
CA CYS A 457 -4.79 4.29 10.13
C CYS A 457 -3.48 3.61 9.72
N ASP A 458 -2.54 4.39 9.18
CA ASP A 458 -1.25 3.91 8.67
C ASP A 458 -0.30 3.34 9.73
N GLY A 459 -0.58 3.56 11.02
CA GLY A 459 0.18 2.94 12.09
C GLY A 459 -0.25 1.50 12.42
N LEU A 460 -1.44 1.05 11.99
CA LEU A 460 -1.94 -0.30 12.22
C LEU A 460 -1.21 -1.30 11.33
N THR A 461 -0.44 -2.23 11.91
CA THR A 461 0.38 -3.19 11.15
C THR A 461 -0.32 -4.52 10.90
N SER A 462 -1.07 -5.01 11.88
CA SER A 462 -1.91 -6.19 11.75
C SER A 462 -3.17 -6.09 12.59
N ILE A 463 -4.22 -6.81 12.16
CA ILE A 463 -5.46 -6.89 12.93
C ILE A 463 -6.04 -8.30 13.00
N ASP A 464 -6.33 -8.74 14.23
CA ASP A 464 -7.06 -9.97 14.50
C ASP A 464 -8.54 -9.67 14.78
N LEU A 465 -9.41 -10.08 13.86
CA LEU A 465 -10.86 -9.84 13.93
C LEU A 465 -11.63 -11.03 14.52
N THR A 466 -11.01 -11.98 15.22
CA THR A 466 -11.60 -13.27 15.63
C THR A 466 -13.01 -13.19 16.24
N SER A 467 -13.38 -12.11 16.94
CA SER A 467 -14.70 -11.95 17.57
C SER A 467 -15.79 -11.31 16.68
N VAL A 468 -15.41 -10.80 15.51
CA VAL A 468 -16.22 -9.93 14.65
C VAL A 468 -17.17 -10.73 13.77
N THR A 469 -18.36 -10.19 13.52
CA THR A 469 -19.40 -10.77 12.65
C THR A 469 -19.71 -9.88 11.43
N LYS A 470 -19.38 -8.59 11.50
CA LYS A 470 -19.69 -7.59 10.47
C LYS A 470 -18.55 -6.57 10.35
N ILE A 471 -18.16 -6.27 9.12
CA ILE A 471 -17.19 -5.22 8.78
C ILE A 471 -17.91 -4.13 7.98
N GLY A 472 -17.87 -2.90 8.49
CA GLY A 472 -18.53 -1.73 7.94
C GLY A 472 -17.92 -1.22 6.64
N GLU A 473 -18.61 -0.26 6.01
CA GLU A 473 -18.14 0.41 4.80
C GLU A 473 -16.87 1.22 5.09
N ASN A 474 -15.91 1.20 4.17
CA ASN A 474 -14.62 1.88 4.34
C ASN A 474 -13.86 1.56 5.65
N ALA A 475 -14.18 0.43 6.31
CA ALA A 475 -13.69 0.13 7.66
C ALA A 475 -12.16 0.24 7.78
N PHE A 476 -11.42 -0.24 6.79
CA PHE A 476 -9.97 -0.21 6.64
C PHE A 476 -9.54 0.50 5.34
N PHE A 477 -10.31 1.50 4.91
CA PHE A 477 -9.98 2.29 3.71
C PHE A 477 -8.62 2.98 3.88
N ASP A 478 -7.77 2.90 2.85
CA ASP A 478 -6.45 3.56 2.78
C ASP A 478 -5.62 3.32 4.06
N CYS A 479 -5.61 2.08 4.55
CA CYS A 479 -4.78 1.65 5.66
C CYS A 479 -3.47 1.08 5.15
N ASP A 480 -2.59 1.94 4.63
CA ASP A 480 -1.35 1.52 3.98
C ASP A 480 -0.36 0.86 4.95
N GLY A 481 -0.51 1.06 6.26
CA GLY A 481 0.26 0.32 7.27
C GLY A 481 -0.11 -1.15 7.42
N LEU A 482 -1.33 -1.54 7.02
CA LEU A 482 -1.89 -2.86 7.33
C LEU A 482 -1.29 -3.93 6.43
N THR A 483 -0.51 -4.83 7.00
CA THR A 483 0.19 -5.91 6.27
C THR A 483 -0.47 -7.28 6.44
N SER A 484 -1.21 -7.49 7.53
CA SER A 484 -1.92 -8.75 7.73
C SER A 484 -3.27 -8.61 8.44
N VAL A 485 -4.26 -9.40 8.01
CA VAL A 485 -5.60 -9.42 8.60
C VAL A 485 -6.08 -10.85 8.82
N THR A 486 -6.67 -11.11 9.99
CA THR A 486 -7.40 -12.37 10.25
C THR A 486 -8.90 -12.13 10.01
N ILE A 487 -9.53 -12.94 9.15
CA ILE A 487 -10.97 -12.92 8.88
C ILE A 487 -11.62 -14.18 9.48
N PRO A 488 -12.46 -14.07 10.54
CA PRO A 488 -13.03 -15.24 11.18
C PRO A 488 -14.24 -15.81 10.42
N PRO A 489 -14.61 -17.08 10.69
CA PRO A 489 -15.80 -17.72 10.10
C PRO A 489 -17.13 -17.05 10.48
N THR A 490 -17.12 -16.21 11.52
CA THR A 490 -18.30 -15.47 11.98
C THR A 490 -18.65 -14.27 11.09
N VAL A 491 -17.71 -13.80 10.26
CA VAL A 491 -17.98 -12.74 9.29
C VAL A 491 -18.78 -13.32 8.12
N THR A 492 -19.95 -12.71 7.85
CA THR A 492 -20.86 -13.13 6.77
C THR A 492 -21.00 -12.10 5.66
N ALA A 493 -20.61 -10.86 5.94
CA ALA A 493 -20.64 -9.77 4.97
C ALA A 493 -19.55 -8.74 5.28
N ILE A 494 -18.90 -8.26 4.22
CA ILE A 494 -17.94 -7.16 4.26
C ILE A 494 -18.50 -6.10 3.30
N ARG A 495 -18.69 -4.88 3.81
CA ARG A 495 -19.36 -3.79 3.10
C ARG A 495 -18.44 -3.10 2.09
N ASN A 496 -18.98 -2.12 1.37
CA ASN A 496 -18.29 -1.48 0.24
C ASN A 496 -16.95 -0.91 0.69
N ASN A 497 -15.93 -1.12 -0.14
CA ASN A 497 -14.61 -0.49 0.00
C ASN A 497 -13.93 -0.73 1.36
N ALA A 498 -14.35 -1.75 2.11
CA ALA A 498 -13.86 -1.99 3.46
C ALA A 498 -12.34 -2.15 3.53
N PHE A 499 -11.70 -2.64 2.46
CA PHE A 499 -10.24 -2.78 2.33
C PHE A 499 -9.72 -2.06 1.09
N CYS A 500 -10.47 -1.08 0.57
CA CYS A 500 -10.06 -0.32 -0.60
C CYS A 500 -8.83 0.52 -0.27
N ASP A 501 -7.88 0.57 -1.20
CA ASP A 501 -6.59 1.25 -1.06
C ASP A 501 -5.70 0.75 0.10
N ALA A 502 -6.06 -0.31 0.83
CA ALA A 502 -5.17 -1.01 1.77
C ALA A 502 -4.15 -1.88 1.00
N LYS A 503 -3.24 -1.23 0.27
CA LYS A 503 -2.43 -1.86 -0.80
C LYS A 503 -1.34 -2.79 -0.29
N ASN A 504 -0.92 -2.60 0.96
CA ASN A 504 0.22 -3.32 1.55
C ASN A 504 -0.19 -4.58 2.33
N ILE A 505 -1.46 -5.01 2.25
CA ILE A 505 -1.86 -6.30 2.81
C ILE A 505 -1.15 -7.41 2.04
N GLU A 506 -0.27 -8.13 2.73
CA GLU A 506 0.49 -9.26 2.20
C GLU A 506 -0.08 -10.61 2.64
N ARG A 507 -0.84 -10.64 3.74
CA ARG A 507 -1.32 -11.87 4.39
C ARG A 507 -2.78 -11.75 4.85
N VAL A 508 -3.62 -12.69 4.44
CA VAL A 508 -4.98 -12.87 4.95
C VAL A 508 -5.10 -14.25 5.59
N ASP A 509 -5.40 -14.30 6.89
CA ASP A 509 -5.57 -15.54 7.64
C ASP A 509 -7.05 -15.90 7.80
N ILE A 510 -7.38 -17.15 7.50
CA ILE A 510 -8.69 -17.76 7.72
C ILE A 510 -8.54 -19.12 8.39
N SER A 511 -9.57 -19.56 9.13
CA SER A 511 -9.63 -20.92 9.70
C SER A 511 -10.63 -21.86 9.01
N ASP A 512 -11.51 -21.29 8.19
CA ASP A 512 -12.60 -22.01 7.52
C ASP A 512 -12.83 -21.44 6.11
N LEU A 513 -12.42 -22.22 5.09
CA LEU A 513 -12.59 -21.86 3.69
C LEU A 513 -14.07 -21.87 3.25
N SER A 514 -14.91 -22.70 3.88
CA SER A 514 -16.34 -22.76 3.60
C SER A 514 -17.04 -21.50 4.07
N ALA A 515 -16.65 -20.96 5.23
CA ALA A 515 -17.13 -19.67 5.71
C ALA A 515 -16.65 -18.53 4.80
N TRP A 516 -15.37 -18.51 4.42
CA TRP A 516 -14.82 -17.54 3.46
C TRP A 516 -15.62 -17.49 2.16
N CYS A 517 -15.87 -18.67 1.55
CA CYS A 517 -16.64 -18.78 0.32
C CYS A 517 -18.10 -18.32 0.45
N ARG A 518 -18.64 -18.14 1.66
CA ARG A 518 -20.00 -17.63 1.90
C ARG A 518 -20.05 -16.13 2.15
N ILE A 519 -18.90 -15.46 2.31
CA ILE A 519 -18.84 -14.02 2.51
C ILE A 519 -19.34 -13.31 1.26
N ASN A 520 -20.22 -12.33 1.46
CA ASN A 520 -20.58 -11.37 0.42
C ASN A 520 -19.64 -10.15 0.50
N PHE A 521 -18.76 -9.99 -0.50
CA PHE A 521 -17.86 -8.84 -0.65
C PHE A 521 -18.51 -7.83 -1.60
N SER A 522 -19.13 -6.79 -1.06
CA SER A 522 -20.15 -6.01 -1.80
C SER A 522 -19.64 -5.13 -2.95
N SER A 523 -18.34 -4.87 -3.09
CA SER A 523 -17.75 -4.17 -4.24
C SER A 523 -16.37 -4.72 -4.63
N PHE A 524 -15.82 -4.21 -5.75
CA PHE A 524 -14.53 -4.61 -6.33
C PHE A 524 -13.36 -4.54 -5.33
N ASP A 525 -13.27 -3.45 -4.56
CA ASP A 525 -12.17 -3.18 -3.62
C ASP A 525 -12.50 -3.61 -2.17
N THR A 526 -13.53 -4.43 -1.97
CA THR A 526 -13.90 -4.93 -0.64
C THR A 526 -13.05 -6.11 -0.20
N ASN A 527 -12.46 -6.87 -1.12
CA ASN A 527 -11.73 -8.08 -0.79
C ASN A 527 -10.27 -7.75 -0.39
N PRO A 528 -9.78 -8.14 0.81
CA PRO A 528 -8.39 -7.89 1.21
C PRO A 528 -7.36 -8.64 0.34
N LEU A 529 -7.79 -9.54 -0.55
CA LEU A 529 -6.93 -10.21 -1.54
C LEU A 529 -6.63 -9.36 -2.79
N SER A 530 -7.38 -8.27 -3.05
CA SER A 530 -7.37 -7.56 -4.33
C SER A 530 -6.01 -6.97 -4.73
N TYR A 531 -5.17 -6.59 -3.76
CA TYR A 531 -3.89 -5.93 -4.05
C TYR A 531 -2.68 -6.88 -4.13
N GLY A 532 -2.84 -8.17 -3.83
CA GLY A 532 -1.77 -9.17 -3.98
C GLY A 532 -1.46 -9.99 -2.72
N ALA A 533 -2.30 -9.91 -1.69
CA ALA A 533 -2.15 -10.71 -0.48
C ALA A 533 -2.20 -12.22 -0.75
N PHE A 534 -1.50 -12.99 0.09
CA PHE A 534 -1.62 -14.44 0.16
C PHE A 534 -2.71 -14.85 1.15
N LEU A 535 -3.56 -15.79 0.74
CA LEU A 535 -4.56 -16.41 1.62
C LEU A 535 -3.95 -17.61 2.35
N TYR A 536 -4.10 -17.64 3.68
CA TYR A 536 -3.64 -18.73 4.55
C TYR A 536 -4.85 -19.40 5.21
N LEU A 537 -4.94 -20.72 5.11
CA LEU A 537 -5.94 -21.54 5.78
C LEU A 537 -5.28 -22.32 6.92
N ASN A 538 -5.65 -22.03 8.17
CA ASN A 538 -5.07 -22.65 9.36
C ASN A 538 -3.53 -22.59 9.40
N GLY A 539 -2.97 -21.46 8.96
CA GLY A 539 -1.53 -21.22 8.90
C GLY A 539 -0.83 -21.74 7.64
N GLU A 540 -1.51 -22.56 6.83
CA GLU A 540 -0.98 -23.07 5.57
C GLU A 540 -1.34 -22.17 4.40
N LYS A 541 -0.35 -21.84 3.57
CA LYS A 541 -0.52 -20.97 2.42
C LYS A 541 -1.31 -21.68 1.31
N ILE A 542 -2.34 -21.05 0.76
CA ILE A 542 -2.98 -21.53 -0.47
C ILE A 542 -2.07 -21.20 -1.65
N GLU A 543 -1.56 -22.24 -2.30
CA GLU A 543 -0.67 -22.15 -3.47
C GLU A 543 -1.47 -22.09 -4.79
N SER A 544 -0.84 -22.44 -5.91
CA SER A 544 -1.38 -22.27 -7.27
C SER A 544 -2.69 -23.00 -7.56
N ARG A 545 -3.04 -24.01 -6.75
CA ARG A 545 -4.21 -24.87 -6.96
C ARG A 545 -5.21 -24.77 -5.79
N LEU A 546 -6.36 -24.15 -6.05
CA LEU A 546 -7.46 -24.02 -5.09
C LEU A 546 -8.52 -25.12 -5.31
N VAL A 547 -8.84 -25.87 -4.25
CA VAL A 547 -10.01 -26.77 -4.22
C VAL A 547 -11.10 -26.11 -3.42
N LEU A 548 -12.23 -25.80 -4.06
CA LEU A 548 -13.37 -25.25 -3.35
C LEU A 548 -13.95 -26.30 -2.38
N PRO A 549 -14.50 -25.88 -1.23
CA PRO A 549 -15.04 -26.82 -0.24
C PRO A 549 -16.24 -27.63 -0.76
N SER A 550 -16.30 -28.92 -0.41
CA SER A 550 -17.37 -29.81 -0.86
C SER A 550 -18.65 -29.78 0.01
N ASP A 551 -18.67 -28.96 1.06
CA ASP A 551 -19.77 -28.82 2.02
C ASP A 551 -20.61 -27.55 1.79
N ILE A 552 -20.27 -26.73 0.80
CA ILE A 552 -21.05 -25.55 0.38
C ILE A 552 -21.87 -25.81 -0.89
N LYS A 553 -22.92 -25.02 -1.11
CA LYS A 553 -23.73 -25.09 -2.34
C LYS A 553 -23.43 -23.95 -3.32
N SER A 554 -22.88 -22.84 -2.84
CA SER A 554 -22.60 -21.67 -3.64
C SER A 554 -21.35 -20.94 -3.16
N VAL A 555 -20.71 -20.20 -4.07
CA VAL A 555 -19.62 -19.27 -3.78
C VAL A 555 -20.15 -17.83 -3.83
N GLY A 556 -19.75 -17.00 -2.86
CA GLY A 556 -20.17 -15.62 -2.71
C GLY A 556 -19.59 -14.68 -3.77
N PHE A 557 -20.23 -13.52 -3.91
CA PHE A 557 -19.82 -12.42 -4.79
C PHE A 557 -18.40 -11.94 -4.44
N ASN A 558 -17.55 -11.77 -5.47
CA ASN A 558 -16.12 -11.39 -5.37
C ASN A 558 -15.24 -12.23 -4.40
N ALA A 559 -15.62 -13.46 -4.03
CA ALA A 559 -14.94 -14.25 -2.99
C ALA A 559 -13.40 -14.41 -3.16
N PHE A 560 -12.93 -14.55 -4.40
CA PHE A 560 -11.50 -14.63 -4.73
C PHE A 560 -11.07 -13.56 -5.75
N LYS A 561 -11.88 -12.51 -5.95
CA LYS A 561 -11.57 -11.48 -6.94
C LYS A 561 -10.20 -10.85 -6.69
N GLY A 562 -9.42 -10.67 -7.75
CA GLY A 562 -8.11 -10.05 -7.67
C GLY A 562 -7.01 -10.93 -7.07
N TYR A 563 -7.33 -12.13 -6.58
CA TYR A 563 -6.33 -13.03 -5.99
C TYR A 563 -5.37 -13.55 -7.07
N LYS A 564 -4.09 -13.17 -6.95
CA LYS A 564 -3.08 -13.36 -8.01
C LYS A 564 -2.32 -14.69 -7.92
N HIS A 565 -2.56 -15.50 -6.89
CA HIS A 565 -1.66 -16.60 -6.56
C HIS A 565 -2.17 -17.99 -6.95
N ILE A 566 -3.36 -18.06 -7.58
CA ILE A 566 -3.93 -19.30 -8.12
C ILE A 566 -3.90 -19.29 -9.65
N ASP A 567 -3.55 -20.44 -10.23
CA ASP A 567 -3.65 -20.72 -11.66
C ASP A 567 -4.69 -21.79 -12.00
N THR A 568 -5.14 -22.55 -10.99
CA THR A 568 -6.05 -23.68 -11.14
C THR A 568 -7.10 -23.70 -10.04
N VAL A 569 -8.38 -23.83 -10.42
CA VAL A 569 -9.50 -24.00 -9.49
C VAL A 569 -10.23 -25.32 -9.77
N VAL A 570 -10.51 -26.08 -8.72
CA VAL A 570 -11.41 -27.24 -8.75
C VAL A 570 -12.76 -26.85 -8.16
N VAL A 571 -13.81 -27.07 -8.93
CA VAL A 571 -15.21 -26.86 -8.54
C VAL A 571 -15.83 -28.25 -8.31
N PRO A 572 -16.03 -28.68 -7.04
CA PRO A 572 -16.70 -29.94 -6.72
C PRO A 572 -18.16 -30.02 -7.20
N GLY A 573 -18.69 -31.24 -7.27
CA GLY A 573 -20.03 -31.51 -7.80
C GLY A 573 -21.19 -30.97 -6.97
N ASN A 574 -20.96 -30.74 -5.68
CA ASN A 574 -21.95 -30.18 -4.75
C ASN A 574 -22.17 -28.67 -4.94
N ILE A 575 -21.28 -27.96 -5.65
CA ILE A 575 -21.41 -26.54 -5.93
C ILE A 575 -22.36 -26.35 -7.12
N MET A 576 -23.48 -25.68 -6.84
CA MET A 576 -24.60 -25.48 -7.75
C MET A 576 -24.61 -24.07 -8.35
N ARG A 577 -23.96 -23.09 -7.71
CA ARG A 577 -23.90 -21.70 -8.19
C ARG A 577 -22.57 -21.03 -7.85
N LEU A 578 -21.96 -20.37 -8.82
CA LEU A 578 -20.84 -19.45 -8.61
C LEU A 578 -21.36 -18.02 -8.49
N GLY A 579 -20.65 -17.16 -7.77
CA GLY A 579 -20.97 -15.74 -7.64
C GLY A 579 -20.37 -14.95 -8.81
N GLU A 580 -21.01 -13.84 -9.18
CA GLU A 580 -20.43 -12.87 -10.13
C GLU A 580 -19.06 -12.41 -9.60
N PHE A 581 -18.04 -12.41 -10.47
CA PHE A 581 -16.62 -12.17 -10.13
C PHE A 581 -16.01 -13.05 -9.04
N SER A 582 -16.68 -14.14 -8.62
CA SER A 582 -16.21 -14.95 -7.49
C SER A 582 -14.85 -15.62 -7.73
N LEU A 583 -14.51 -15.92 -8.98
CA LEU A 583 -13.26 -16.53 -9.41
C LEU A 583 -12.51 -15.67 -10.44
N ASP A 584 -12.75 -14.35 -10.45
CA ASP A 584 -12.06 -13.36 -11.29
C ASP A 584 -10.65 -13.09 -10.75
N CYS A 585 -9.79 -14.11 -10.89
CA CYS A 585 -8.43 -14.17 -10.39
C CYS A 585 -7.45 -13.91 -11.55
N PRO A 586 -6.64 -12.84 -11.56
CA PRO A 586 -5.88 -12.42 -12.75
C PRO A 586 -4.91 -13.45 -13.34
N ASN A 587 -4.51 -14.48 -12.58
CA ASN A 587 -3.59 -15.52 -13.03
C ASN A 587 -4.26 -16.89 -13.22
N LEU A 588 -5.58 -16.99 -13.02
CA LEU A 588 -6.32 -18.23 -13.20
C LEU A 588 -6.35 -18.60 -14.69
N LYS A 589 -5.88 -19.82 -14.99
CA LYS A 589 -5.76 -20.37 -16.33
C LYS A 589 -6.58 -21.63 -16.52
N ASN A 590 -6.76 -22.42 -15.46
CA ASN A 590 -7.36 -23.74 -15.51
C ASN A 590 -8.56 -23.84 -14.56
N VAL A 591 -9.72 -24.31 -15.05
CA VAL A 591 -10.86 -24.65 -14.19
C VAL A 591 -11.30 -26.09 -14.42
N ILE A 592 -11.49 -26.81 -13.32
CA ILE A 592 -11.86 -28.23 -13.32
C ILE A 592 -13.22 -28.38 -12.63
N PHE A 593 -14.26 -28.66 -13.40
CA PHE A 593 -15.58 -29.02 -12.90
C PHE A 593 -15.66 -30.54 -12.76
N THR A 594 -15.72 -31.04 -11.53
CA THR A 594 -15.87 -32.48 -11.28
C THR A 594 -17.28 -32.96 -11.62
N TYR A 595 -17.50 -34.28 -11.59
CA TYR A 595 -18.81 -34.87 -11.80
C TYR A 595 -19.90 -34.33 -10.88
N SER A 596 -21.09 -34.13 -11.43
CA SER A 596 -22.36 -33.92 -10.74
C SER A 596 -23.52 -34.28 -11.66
N ASP A 597 -24.60 -34.84 -11.10
CA ASP A 597 -25.87 -35.03 -11.81
C ASP A 597 -26.62 -33.72 -12.07
N SER A 598 -26.16 -32.62 -11.46
CA SER A 598 -26.79 -31.32 -11.56
C SER A 598 -25.86 -30.28 -12.21
N PRO A 599 -26.42 -29.34 -12.98
CA PRO A 599 -25.63 -28.26 -13.56
C PRO A 599 -25.13 -27.29 -12.48
N VAL A 600 -24.13 -26.49 -12.86
CA VAL A 600 -23.68 -25.32 -12.10
C VAL A 600 -24.12 -24.06 -12.82
N GLU A 601 -24.72 -23.13 -12.08
CA GLU A 601 -25.03 -21.78 -12.55
C GLU A 601 -23.75 -20.94 -12.53
N ILE A 602 -23.35 -20.44 -13.69
CA ILE A 602 -22.16 -19.61 -13.89
C ILE A 602 -22.62 -18.25 -14.42
N PRO A 603 -22.79 -17.24 -13.55
CA PRO A 603 -23.19 -15.89 -13.97
C PRO A 603 -22.06 -15.20 -14.74
N ASN A 604 -22.41 -14.07 -15.36
CA ASN A 604 -21.44 -13.27 -16.09
C ASN A 604 -20.23 -12.90 -15.23
N PHE A 605 -19.07 -12.74 -15.87
CA PHE A 605 -17.83 -12.30 -15.21
C PHE A 605 -17.36 -13.18 -14.05
N THR A 606 -17.80 -14.44 -13.97
CA THR A 606 -17.33 -15.36 -12.91
C THR A 606 -15.83 -15.61 -12.99
N PHE A 607 -15.27 -15.66 -14.20
CA PHE A 607 -13.88 -16.01 -14.50
C PHE A 607 -13.14 -14.84 -15.18
N PRO A 608 -11.80 -14.79 -15.10
CA PRO A 608 -11.00 -13.77 -15.77
C PRO A 608 -10.86 -14.07 -17.26
N GLU A 609 -10.46 -13.06 -18.03
CA GLU A 609 -10.11 -13.23 -19.45
C GLU A 609 -8.87 -14.13 -19.64
N THR A 610 -8.04 -14.36 -18.62
CA THR A 610 -6.84 -15.22 -18.69
C THR A 610 -7.14 -16.71 -18.70
N LEU A 611 -8.40 -17.11 -18.57
CA LEU A 611 -8.80 -18.51 -18.58
C LEU A 611 -8.51 -19.13 -19.96
N THR A 612 -7.70 -20.18 -19.99
CA THR A 612 -7.24 -20.82 -21.23
C THR A 612 -7.61 -22.29 -21.31
N LYS A 613 -7.94 -22.93 -20.18
CA LYS A 613 -8.24 -24.36 -20.14
C LYS A 613 -9.42 -24.68 -19.22
N ILE A 614 -10.33 -25.51 -19.72
CA ILE A 614 -11.49 -25.97 -18.98
C ILE A 614 -11.62 -27.48 -19.09
N TYR A 615 -11.77 -28.14 -17.94
CA TYR A 615 -12.26 -29.50 -17.84
C TYR A 615 -13.69 -29.46 -17.31
N TYR A 616 -14.66 -29.88 -18.13
CA TYR A 616 -16.08 -29.81 -17.83
C TYR A 616 -16.70 -31.20 -17.80
N ASN A 617 -17.03 -31.70 -16.61
CA ASN A 617 -17.57 -33.05 -16.44
C ASN A 617 -18.92 -33.07 -15.75
N ARG A 618 -19.87 -32.23 -16.18
CA ARG A 618 -21.23 -32.17 -15.61
C ARG A 618 -22.22 -31.65 -16.66
N PRO A 619 -23.55 -31.71 -16.43
CA PRO A 619 -24.52 -31.04 -17.30
C PRO A 619 -24.30 -29.52 -17.35
N VAL A 620 -24.69 -28.88 -18.45
CA VAL A 620 -24.72 -27.41 -18.60
C VAL A 620 -26.10 -26.92 -18.16
N GLY A 621 -26.14 -25.86 -17.34
CA GLY A 621 -27.38 -25.25 -16.86
C GLY A 621 -27.89 -24.11 -17.73
N ASP A 622 -28.97 -23.46 -17.30
CA ASP A 622 -29.57 -22.33 -18.02
C ASP A 622 -28.69 -21.06 -17.98
N GLU A 623 -27.93 -20.87 -16.90
CA GLU A 623 -26.96 -19.76 -16.72
C GLU A 623 -25.53 -20.32 -16.85
N PHE A 624 -24.88 -20.06 -17.99
CA PHE A 624 -23.56 -20.59 -18.32
C PHE A 624 -22.73 -19.57 -19.13
N ASP A 625 -22.00 -18.70 -18.42
CA ASP A 625 -21.09 -17.72 -19.03
C ASP A 625 -19.62 -18.08 -18.77
N ILE A 626 -18.87 -18.31 -19.86
CA ILE A 626 -17.45 -18.64 -19.83
C ILE A 626 -16.72 -17.71 -20.81
N PRO A 627 -15.52 -17.22 -20.49
CA PRO A 627 -14.73 -16.42 -21.41
C PRO A 627 -14.20 -17.29 -22.58
N TYR A 628 -14.88 -17.23 -23.73
CA TYR A 628 -14.55 -18.03 -24.91
C TYR A 628 -13.35 -17.49 -25.72
N ASP A 629 -13.07 -16.19 -25.63
CA ASP A 629 -12.12 -15.51 -26.52
C ASP A 629 -10.69 -16.05 -26.40
N ASN A 630 -10.27 -16.47 -25.19
CA ASN A 630 -8.92 -16.98 -24.91
C ASN A 630 -8.88 -18.49 -24.62
N LEU A 631 -10.03 -19.18 -24.70
CA LEU A 631 -10.11 -20.61 -24.39
C LEU A 631 -9.32 -21.43 -25.43
N GLY A 632 -8.18 -21.98 -25.03
CA GLY A 632 -7.28 -22.77 -25.88
C GLY A 632 -7.53 -24.27 -25.85
N THR A 633 -7.88 -24.81 -24.67
CA THR A 633 -8.14 -26.22 -24.44
C THR A 633 -9.49 -26.42 -23.75
N LEU A 634 -10.35 -27.25 -24.32
CA LEU A 634 -11.62 -27.67 -23.74
C LEU A 634 -11.69 -29.20 -23.68
N ILE A 635 -11.88 -29.72 -22.47
CA ILE A 635 -12.02 -31.15 -22.20
C ILE A 635 -13.42 -31.41 -21.66
N ILE A 636 -14.23 -32.11 -22.44
CA ILE A 636 -15.53 -32.60 -22.01
C ILE A 636 -15.32 -33.96 -21.36
N GLY A 637 -15.61 -34.06 -20.06
CA GLY A 637 -15.34 -35.26 -19.28
C GLY A 637 -16.22 -36.45 -19.68
N ASN A 638 -15.78 -37.65 -19.30
CA ASN A 638 -16.42 -38.90 -19.68
C ASN A 638 -17.82 -39.08 -19.10
N ASP A 639 -18.24 -38.34 -18.08
CA ASP A 639 -19.57 -38.47 -17.50
C ASP A 639 -20.61 -37.57 -18.19
N VAL A 640 -20.19 -36.77 -19.17
CA VAL A 640 -21.10 -35.96 -19.99
C VAL A 640 -21.75 -36.84 -21.06
N THR A 641 -23.07 -36.76 -21.16
CA THR A 641 -23.86 -37.55 -22.15
C THR A 641 -24.35 -36.74 -23.34
N GLU A 642 -24.45 -35.41 -23.21
CA GLU A 642 -24.87 -34.49 -24.26
C GLU A 642 -24.11 -33.17 -24.14
N ILE A 643 -23.67 -32.62 -25.27
CA ILE A 643 -23.16 -31.26 -25.40
C ILE A 643 -24.30 -30.39 -25.96
N PRO A 644 -24.84 -29.42 -25.22
CA PRO A 644 -25.99 -28.64 -25.67
C PRO A 644 -25.72 -27.74 -26.88
N ALA A 645 -26.80 -27.26 -27.49
CA ALA A 645 -26.73 -26.38 -28.64
C ALA A 645 -26.06 -25.03 -28.29
N GLY A 646 -25.13 -24.59 -29.13
CA GLY A 646 -24.52 -23.26 -29.07
C GLY A 646 -23.64 -22.95 -27.85
N VAL A 647 -23.39 -23.91 -26.96
CA VAL A 647 -22.74 -23.66 -25.66
C VAL A 647 -21.26 -23.26 -25.76
N PHE A 648 -20.51 -23.77 -26.74
CA PHE A 648 -19.09 -23.44 -26.97
C PHE A 648 -18.87 -22.78 -28.33
N LYS A 649 -19.90 -22.08 -28.85
CA LYS A 649 -19.78 -21.33 -30.11
C LYS A 649 -18.85 -20.12 -29.93
N ASN A 650 -18.24 -19.67 -31.03
CA ASN A 650 -17.36 -18.50 -31.07
C ASN A 650 -16.19 -18.57 -30.08
N ALA A 651 -15.52 -19.72 -29.96
CA ALA A 651 -14.25 -19.84 -29.24
C ALA A 651 -13.08 -19.80 -30.24
N PRO A 652 -12.63 -18.61 -30.69
CA PRO A 652 -11.70 -18.48 -31.82
C PRO A 652 -10.31 -19.03 -31.52
N MET A 653 -9.91 -19.08 -30.24
CA MET A 653 -8.60 -19.58 -29.81
C MET A 653 -8.58 -21.07 -29.45
N LEU A 654 -9.73 -21.76 -29.53
CA LEU A 654 -9.83 -23.17 -29.19
C LEU A 654 -9.03 -24.00 -30.19
N THR A 655 -7.93 -24.58 -29.74
CA THR A 655 -7.03 -25.42 -30.55
C THR A 655 -7.17 -26.89 -30.22
N GLU A 656 -7.55 -27.20 -28.98
CA GLU A 656 -7.66 -28.54 -28.45
C GLU A 656 -9.06 -28.78 -27.89
N LEU A 657 -9.85 -29.57 -28.63
CA LEU A 657 -11.15 -30.06 -28.20
C LEU A 657 -11.06 -31.56 -27.96
N ARG A 658 -11.54 -31.99 -26.80
CA ARG A 658 -11.51 -33.36 -26.31
C ARG A 658 -12.92 -33.73 -25.84
N ILE A 659 -13.49 -34.79 -26.41
CA ILE A 659 -14.90 -35.18 -26.19
C ILE A 659 -14.97 -36.53 -25.48
N GLY A 660 -15.55 -36.51 -24.27
CA GLY A 660 -15.69 -37.68 -23.42
C GLY A 660 -16.41 -38.85 -24.07
N THR A 661 -16.03 -40.06 -23.64
CA THR A 661 -16.41 -41.33 -24.30
C THR A 661 -17.85 -41.78 -24.04
N ASN A 662 -18.64 -41.03 -23.27
CA ASN A 662 -20.07 -41.31 -23.08
C ASN A 662 -20.97 -40.25 -23.72
N VAL A 663 -20.39 -39.24 -24.41
CA VAL A 663 -21.17 -38.23 -25.13
C VAL A 663 -21.90 -38.93 -26.28
N LYS A 664 -23.23 -38.84 -26.27
CA LYS A 664 -24.12 -39.40 -27.30
C LYS A 664 -24.55 -38.38 -28.34
N LYS A 665 -24.60 -37.11 -27.97
CA LYS A 665 -25.13 -36.05 -28.83
C LYS A 665 -24.31 -34.77 -28.72
N ILE A 666 -23.97 -34.21 -29.87
CA ILE A 666 -23.42 -32.86 -30.01
C ILE A 666 -24.54 -31.99 -30.58
N GLY A 667 -24.93 -30.94 -29.87
CA GLY A 667 -26.04 -30.07 -30.23
C GLY A 667 -25.77 -29.14 -31.41
N ASP A 668 -26.83 -28.48 -31.88
CA ASP A 668 -26.74 -27.54 -32.99
C ASP A 668 -25.83 -26.36 -32.64
N ASN A 669 -24.96 -25.94 -33.56
CA ASN A 669 -24.02 -24.83 -33.35
C ASN A 669 -23.08 -25.00 -32.14
N ALA A 670 -22.95 -26.19 -31.53
CA ALA A 670 -22.23 -26.38 -30.27
C ALA A 670 -20.80 -25.80 -30.27
N PHE A 671 -20.10 -25.88 -31.39
CA PHE A 671 -18.72 -25.41 -31.60
C PHE A 671 -18.60 -24.52 -32.84
N SER A 672 -19.67 -23.85 -33.29
CA SER A 672 -19.58 -23.03 -34.50
C SER A 672 -18.58 -21.87 -34.33
N ASN A 673 -17.90 -21.49 -35.42
CA ASN A 673 -16.86 -20.45 -35.46
C ASN A 673 -15.66 -20.67 -34.52
N CYS A 674 -15.35 -21.91 -34.13
CA CYS A 674 -14.08 -22.24 -33.45
C CYS A 674 -12.95 -22.31 -34.48
N THR A 675 -12.50 -21.14 -34.95
CA THR A 675 -11.64 -21.01 -36.14
C THR A 675 -10.23 -21.60 -35.98
N SER A 676 -9.70 -21.70 -34.76
CA SER A 676 -8.39 -22.31 -34.49
C SER A 676 -8.41 -23.83 -34.38
N LEU A 677 -9.57 -24.48 -34.34
CA LEU A 677 -9.65 -25.94 -34.30
C LEU A 677 -9.11 -26.49 -35.62
N SER A 678 -7.97 -27.19 -35.57
CA SER A 678 -7.34 -27.76 -36.76
C SER A 678 -7.89 -29.14 -37.12
N LYS A 679 -8.51 -29.80 -36.13
CA LYS A 679 -8.97 -31.18 -36.20
C LYS A 679 -10.06 -31.40 -35.15
N VAL A 680 -11.02 -32.26 -35.46
CA VAL A 680 -12.05 -32.71 -34.53
C VAL A 680 -12.12 -34.23 -34.49
N ILE A 681 -12.17 -34.79 -33.29
CA ILE A 681 -12.38 -36.22 -33.04
C ILE A 681 -13.74 -36.37 -32.37
N ILE A 682 -14.64 -37.10 -33.03
CA ILE A 682 -15.97 -37.44 -32.57
C ILE A 682 -15.91 -38.89 -32.08
N PRO A 683 -16.04 -39.15 -30.77
CA PRO A 683 -15.81 -40.48 -30.22
C PRO A 683 -16.89 -41.48 -30.67
N PRO A 684 -16.62 -42.80 -30.62
CA PRO A 684 -17.59 -43.83 -31.02
C PRO A 684 -18.90 -43.81 -30.26
N SER A 685 -19.00 -43.16 -29.11
CA SER A 685 -20.24 -43.01 -28.37
C SER A 685 -21.24 -42.04 -29.00
N VAL A 686 -20.77 -41.11 -29.84
CA VAL A 686 -21.64 -40.08 -30.41
C VAL A 686 -22.53 -40.69 -31.48
N GLU A 687 -23.84 -40.57 -31.27
CA GLU A 687 -24.89 -41.03 -32.18
C GLU A 687 -25.36 -39.90 -33.10
N THR A 688 -25.36 -38.65 -32.62
CA THR A 688 -25.90 -37.50 -33.35
C THR A 688 -24.96 -36.29 -33.29
N VAL A 689 -24.69 -35.68 -34.45
CA VAL A 689 -24.04 -34.38 -34.60
C VAL A 689 -25.06 -33.38 -35.14
N GLY A 690 -25.31 -32.30 -34.40
CA GLY A 690 -26.35 -31.31 -34.69
C GLY A 690 -26.08 -30.45 -35.93
N ALA A 691 -27.09 -29.69 -36.33
CA ALA A 691 -26.99 -28.74 -37.44
C ALA A 691 -25.98 -27.63 -37.11
N SER A 692 -25.13 -27.28 -38.08
CA SER A 692 -24.07 -26.28 -37.92
C SER A 692 -23.13 -26.51 -36.72
N ALA A 693 -23.04 -27.72 -36.17
CA ALA A 693 -22.30 -28.01 -34.93
C ALA A 693 -20.84 -27.51 -34.96
N PHE A 694 -20.17 -27.59 -36.10
CA PHE A 694 -18.81 -27.09 -36.34
C PHE A 694 -18.76 -26.09 -37.52
N ALA A 695 -19.89 -25.51 -37.93
CA ALA A 695 -19.91 -24.53 -39.02
C ALA A 695 -18.98 -23.34 -38.71
N GLY A 696 -18.24 -22.85 -39.70
CA GLY A 696 -17.32 -21.71 -39.50
C GLY A 696 -15.98 -22.07 -38.89
N CYS A 697 -15.70 -23.34 -38.58
CA CYS A 697 -14.41 -23.78 -38.06
C CYS A 697 -13.37 -23.88 -39.21
N THR A 698 -12.91 -22.72 -39.67
CA THR A 698 -12.03 -22.58 -40.84
C THR A 698 -10.64 -23.21 -40.68
N GLY A 699 -10.25 -23.60 -39.48
CA GLY A 699 -9.03 -24.36 -39.22
C GLY A 699 -9.14 -25.85 -39.50
N ILE A 700 -10.35 -26.44 -39.53
CA ILE A 700 -10.53 -27.89 -39.53
C ILE A 700 -10.12 -28.46 -40.88
N LYS A 701 -8.98 -29.16 -40.90
CA LYS A 701 -8.47 -29.88 -42.08
C LYS A 701 -8.84 -31.36 -42.08
N SER A 702 -9.08 -31.94 -40.90
CA SER A 702 -9.45 -33.34 -40.77
C SER A 702 -10.50 -33.56 -39.70
N VAL A 703 -11.44 -34.45 -40.00
CA VAL A 703 -12.50 -34.87 -39.08
C VAL A 703 -12.46 -36.39 -38.91
N ILE A 704 -12.62 -36.84 -37.67
CA ILE A 704 -12.60 -38.27 -37.33
C ILE A 704 -13.89 -38.59 -36.62
N MET A 705 -14.61 -39.59 -37.11
CA MET A 705 -15.93 -39.98 -36.64
C MET A 705 -15.96 -41.44 -36.23
N GLY A 706 -16.42 -41.68 -35.02
CA GLY A 706 -16.55 -43.02 -34.47
C GLY A 706 -17.73 -43.82 -35.04
N ALA A 707 -17.80 -45.10 -34.66
CA ALA A 707 -18.61 -46.11 -35.35
C ALA A 707 -20.13 -45.96 -35.17
N HIS A 708 -20.60 -45.29 -34.12
CA HIS A 708 -22.03 -45.15 -33.85
C HIS A 708 -22.64 -43.84 -34.34
N VAL A 709 -21.89 -42.99 -35.06
CA VAL A 709 -22.48 -41.78 -35.66
C VAL A 709 -23.56 -42.20 -36.66
N GLN A 710 -24.81 -41.84 -36.37
CA GLN A 710 -25.99 -42.21 -37.16
C GLN A 710 -26.59 -41.02 -37.91
N ASN A 711 -26.62 -39.84 -37.27
CA ASN A 711 -27.25 -38.64 -37.81
C ASN A 711 -26.30 -37.44 -37.77
N ILE A 712 -26.16 -36.76 -38.90
CA ILE A 712 -25.39 -35.52 -39.04
C ILE A 712 -26.30 -34.43 -39.60
N GLY A 713 -26.44 -33.34 -38.85
CA GLY A 713 -27.30 -32.22 -39.19
C GLY A 713 -26.83 -31.42 -40.41
N GLU A 714 -27.75 -30.63 -40.94
CA GLU A 714 -27.48 -29.68 -42.02
C GLU A 714 -26.32 -28.74 -41.66
N MET A 715 -25.41 -28.48 -42.62
CA MET A 715 -24.29 -27.55 -42.44
C MET A 715 -23.33 -27.87 -41.29
N ALA A 716 -23.34 -29.10 -40.74
CA ALA A 716 -22.56 -29.45 -39.55
C ALA A 716 -21.06 -29.11 -39.64
N PHE A 717 -20.45 -29.17 -40.82
CA PHE A 717 -19.07 -28.77 -41.11
C PHE A 717 -18.99 -27.74 -42.25
N ASP A 718 -20.02 -26.89 -42.39
CA ASP A 718 -20.02 -25.87 -43.42
C ASP A 718 -18.85 -24.88 -43.22
N THR A 719 -18.29 -24.39 -44.33
CA THR A 719 -17.08 -23.54 -44.40
C THR A 719 -15.81 -24.11 -43.74
N CYS A 720 -15.79 -25.39 -43.38
CA CYS A 720 -14.58 -26.07 -42.95
C CYS A 720 -13.77 -26.57 -44.16
N PRO A 721 -12.45 -26.30 -44.27
CA PRO A 721 -11.62 -26.77 -45.38
C PRO A 721 -11.20 -28.24 -45.18
N VAL A 722 -12.16 -29.12 -44.89
CA VAL A 722 -11.89 -30.53 -44.60
C VAL A 722 -11.32 -31.23 -45.84
N ALA A 723 -10.09 -31.73 -45.71
CA ALA A 723 -9.39 -32.49 -46.75
C ALA A 723 -9.49 -34.01 -46.50
N ASP A 724 -9.53 -34.43 -45.23
CA ASP A 724 -9.59 -35.85 -44.86
C ASP A 724 -10.69 -36.11 -43.82
N VAL A 725 -11.66 -36.94 -44.18
CA VAL A 725 -12.69 -37.45 -43.27
C VAL A 725 -12.40 -38.92 -42.99
N TYR A 726 -12.19 -39.27 -41.73
CA TYR A 726 -12.04 -40.65 -41.29
C TYR A 726 -13.32 -41.07 -40.57
N ILE A 727 -13.91 -42.19 -40.98
CA ILE A 727 -15.14 -42.67 -40.35
C ILE A 727 -15.13 -44.19 -40.19
N THR A 728 -15.39 -44.64 -38.95
CA THR A 728 -15.44 -46.07 -38.60
C THR A 728 -16.88 -46.60 -38.57
N ALA A 729 -17.88 -45.86 -39.05
CA ALA A 729 -19.25 -46.37 -39.15
C ALA A 729 -19.36 -47.30 -40.39
N PRO A 730 -19.78 -48.58 -40.26
CA PRO A 730 -19.78 -49.57 -41.35
C PRO A 730 -20.74 -49.20 -42.48
N THR A 731 -21.77 -48.42 -42.17
CA THR A 731 -22.73 -47.87 -43.12
C THR A 731 -22.72 -46.35 -43.07
N ALA A 732 -22.95 -45.71 -44.21
CA ALA A 732 -23.01 -44.26 -44.31
C ALA A 732 -24.08 -43.65 -43.38
N PRO A 733 -23.72 -42.74 -42.47
CA PRO A 733 -24.68 -42.04 -41.61
C PRO A 733 -25.69 -41.22 -42.42
N ALA A 734 -26.87 -40.98 -41.87
CA ALA A 734 -27.81 -40.01 -42.43
C ALA A 734 -27.22 -38.60 -42.34
N ALA A 735 -27.09 -37.91 -43.46
CA ALA A 735 -26.48 -36.58 -43.56
C ALA A 735 -27.11 -35.77 -44.68
N PHE A 736 -27.08 -34.43 -44.55
CA PHE A 736 -27.60 -33.52 -45.57
C PHE A 736 -26.56 -33.24 -46.66
N ASP A 737 -27.03 -32.83 -47.83
CA ASP A 737 -26.21 -32.57 -49.02
C ASP A 737 -25.18 -31.44 -48.88
N ASN A 738 -25.39 -30.56 -47.91
CA ASN A 738 -24.56 -29.42 -47.52
C ASN A 738 -23.87 -29.62 -46.16
N THR A 739 -23.71 -30.87 -45.70
CA THR A 739 -23.01 -31.18 -44.45
C THR A 739 -21.56 -30.66 -44.46
N PHE A 740 -20.86 -30.83 -45.59
CA PHE A 740 -19.52 -30.29 -45.82
C PHE A 740 -19.56 -29.25 -46.95
N SER A 741 -18.64 -28.28 -46.90
CA SER A 741 -18.44 -27.29 -47.96
C SER A 741 -17.44 -27.72 -49.04
N ASN A 742 -16.63 -28.76 -48.78
CA ASN A 742 -15.63 -29.27 -49.71
C ASN A 742 -15.68 -30.81 -49.79
N TYR A 743 -15.91 -31.34 -50.99
CA TYR A 743 -15.95 -32.78 -51.28
C TYR A 743 -14.78 -33.26 -52.15
N THR A 744 -13.77 -32.41 -52.39
CA THR A 744 -12.56 -32.78 -53.15
C THR A 744 -11.56 -33.61 -52.33
N GLY A 745 -11.79 -33.73 -51.03
CA GLY A 745 -10.98 -34.50 -50.09
C GLY A 745 -11.12 -36.02 -50.21
N THR A 746 -10.42 -36.74 -49.33
CA THR A 746 -10.46 -38.20 -49.23
C THR A 746 -11.35 -38.64 -48.07
N LEU A 747 -12.27 -39.56 -48.33
CA LEU A 747 -13.03 -40.27 -47.32
C LEU A 747 -12.34 -41.60 -47.00
N HIS A 748 -11.88 -41.73 -45.75
CA HIS A 748 -11.22 -42.93 -45.24
C HIS A 748 -12.21 -43.78 -44.45
N VAL A 749 -12.41 -45.02 -44.89
CA VAL A 749 -13.38 -45.97 -44.31
C VAL A 749 -12.72 -47.31 -43.96
N GLN A 750 -13.33 -48.08 -43.07
CA GLN A 750 -12.69 -49.26 -42.48
C GLN A 750 -12.54 -50.49 -43.39
N SER A 751 -13.26 -50.57 -44.51
CA SER A 751 -13.22 -51.73 -45.39
C SER A 751 -13.74 -51.41 -46.79
N SER A 752 -13.51 -52.32 -47.73
CA SER A 752 -14.04 -52.24 -49.10
C SER A 752 -15.57 -52.30 -49.16
N GLU A 753 -16.21 -53.01 -48.22
CA GLU A 753 -17.68 -53.02 -48.09
C GLU A 753 -18.20 -51.65 -47.65
N ALA A 754 -17.50 -51.00 -46.72
CA ALA A 754 -17.83 -49.64 -46.31
C ALA A 754 -17.67 -48.67 -47.50
N VAL A 755 -16.62 -48.79 -48.33
CA VAL A 755 -16.50 -47.96 -49.55
C VAL A 755 -17.76 -48.06 -50.40
N THR A 756 -18.27 -49.28 -50.62
CA THR A 756 -19.48 -49.52 -51.40
C THR A 756 -20.72 -48.86 -50.77
N SER A 757 -20.86 -48.94 -49.44
CA SER A 757 -21.97 -48.30 -48.71
C SER A 757 -21.95 -46.77 -48.84
N TYR A 758 -20.78 -46.14 -48.72
CA TYR A 758 -20.67 -44.68 -48.79
C TYR A 758 -20.77 -44.15 -50.22
N SER A 759 -20.16 -44.81 -51.20
CA SER A 759 -20.27 -44.42 -52.61
C SER A 759 -21.69 -44.60 -53.17
N GLY A 760 -22.46 -45.55 -52.63
CA GLY A 760 -23.84 -45.83 -53.03
C GLY A 760 -24.90 -45.06 -52.24
N SER A 761 -24.51 -44.22 -51.28
CA SER A 761 -25.44 -43.43 -50.45
C SER A 761 -26.14 -42.35 -51.27
N ASN A 762 -27.38 -42.00 -50.90
CA ASN A 762 -28.11 -40.84 -51.46
C ASN A 762 -27.82 -39.53 -50.71
N ALA A 763 -26.98 -39.58 -49.66
CA ALA A 763 -26.54 -38.42 -48.90
C ALA A 763 -25.23 -37.84 -49.46
N CYS A 764 -24.67 -36.82 -48.79
CA CYS A 764 -23.46 -36.13 -49.21
C CYS A 764 -22.21 -37.01 -49.40
N TRP A 765 -22.18 -38.21 -48.82
CA TRP A 765 -21.01 -39.11 -48.87
C TRP A 765 -20.59 -39.53 -50.27
N ASN A 766 -21.53 -39.65 -51.21
CA ASN A 766 -21.24 -40.02 -52.60
C ASN A 766 -20.55 -38.89 -53.39
N LYS A 767 -20.50 -37.67 -52.83
CA LYS A 767 -19.91 -36.49 -53.47
C LYS A 767 -18.39 -36.44 -53.29
N PHE A 768 -17.82 -37.21 -52.36
CA PHE A 768 -16.38 -37.27 -52.14
C PHE A 768 -15.65 -37.85 -53.37
N SER A 769 -14.57 -37.20 -53.78
CA SER A 769 -13.84 -37.55 -55.00
C SER A 769 -12.89 -38.74 -54.85
N ASN A 770 -12.55 -39.12 -53.62
CA ASN A 770 -11.60 -40.19 -53.33
C ASN A 770 -12.03 -41.01 -52.10
N PHE A 771 -11.93 -42.33 -52.18
CA PHE A 771 -12.24 -43.27 -51.10
C PHE A 771 -11.02 -44.14 -50.82
N LYS A 772 -10.60 -44.21 -49.56
CA LYS A 772 -9.46 -45.04 -49.13
C LYS A 772 -9.86 -45.97 -48.00
N VAL A 773 -9.40 -47.22 -48.05
CA VAL A 773 -9.51 -48.13 -46.90
C VAL A 773 -8.41 -47.76 -45.89
N MET A 774 -8.79 -47.58 -44.64
CA MET A 774 -7.90 -47.28 -43.52
C MET A 774 -6.92 -48.45 -43.26
N GLU A 775 -5.62 -48.16 -43.09
CA GLU A 775 -4.55 -49.15 -42.84
C GLU A 775 -4.08 -49.11 -41.37
N VAL A 776 -4.03 -50.27 -40.69
CA VAL A 776 -3.68 -50.42 -39.25
C VAL A 776 -2.21 -50.06 -38.98
N PRO A 777 -1.86 -49.38 -37.87
CA PRO A 777 -0.46 -49.13 -37.51
C PRO A 777 0.07 -50.23 -36.55
N GLY A 778 1.39 -50.46 -36.49
CA GLY A 778 2.08 -51.45 -35.61
C GLY A 778 2.06 -51.21 -34.08
N ASP A 779 3.14 -51.58 -33.37
CA ASP A 779 3.22 -51.66 -31.89
C ASP A 779 3.25 -50.30 -31.13
N ILE A 780 2.75 -50.29 -29.87
CA ILE A 780 2.57 -49.10 -28.98
C ILE A 780 3.51 -49.18 -27.76
N GLU A 781 4.24 -48.11 -27.44
CA GLU A 781 5.14 -47.99 -26.26
C GLU A 781 4.74 -46.83 -25.30
N PHE A 782 4.99 -46.96 -23.99
CA PHE A 782 4.56 -46.00 -22.94
C PHE A 782 5.72 -45.32 -22.21
N ASP A 783 5.52 -44.10 -21.70
CA ASP A 783 6.50 -43.34 -20.90
C ASP A 783 6.49 -43.67 -19.40
N VAL A 784 5.40 -44.25 -18.88
CA VAL A 784 5.26 -44.69 -17.48
C VAL A 784 4.45 -45.98 -17.38
N GLU A 785 4.94 -46.95 -16.60
CA GLU A 785 4.29 -48.25 -16.42
C GLU A 785 3.34 -48.30 -15.20
N THR A 786 3.56 -47.46 -14.18
CA THR A 786 2.77 -47.43 -12.94
C THR A 786 2.69 -46.02 -12.33
N VAL A 787 1.53 -45.67 -11.75
CA VAL A 787 1.28 -44.42 -11.03
C VAL A 787 0.54 -44.67 -9.71
N GLU A 788 0.83 -43.91 -8.63
CA GLU A 788 0.29 -44.15 -7.28
C GLU A 788 0.04 -42.85 -6.50
N GLY A 789 -1.07 -42.74 -5.76
CA GLY A 789 -1.40 -41.52 -5.00
C GLY A 789 -2.73 -41.56 -4.22
N GLU A 790 -3.13 -40.41 -3.68
CA GLU A 790 -4.39 -40.22 -2.92
C GLU A 790 -5.57 -39.82 -3.82
N HIS A 791 -6.79 -39.87 -3.29
CA HIS A 791 -8.02 -39.46 -3.98
C HIS A 791 -7.89 -38.06 -4.63
N GLY A 792 -8.12 -37.97 -5.94
CA GLY A 792 -8.03 -36.73 -6.71
C GLY A 792 -6.63 -36.38 -7.22
N THR A 793 -5.60 -37.19 -6.93
CA THR A 793 -4.28 -37.07 -7.57
C THR A 793 -4.38 -37.46 -9.04
N ALA A 794 -3.70 -36.73 -9.93
CA ALA A 794 -3.74 -36.97 -11.37
C ALA A 794 -2.35 -37.12 -12.00
N TYR A 795 -2.21 -38.01 -12.98
CA TYR A 795 -0.96 -38.34 -13.69
C TYR A 795 -1.15 -38.31 -15.20
N GLN A 796 -0.29 -37.60 -15.91
CA GLN A 796 -0.29 -37.56 -17.38
C GLN A 796 0.59 -38.68 -17.91
N ILE A 797 0.04 -39.53 -18.79
CA ILE A 797 0.78 -40.58 -19.52
C ILE A 797 0.86 -40.22 -21.01
N ASN A 798 1.96 -40.60 -21.67
CA ASN A 798 2.16 -40.44 -23.11
C ASN A 798 2.40 -41.81 -23.76
N ALA A 799 1.82 -42.00 -24.95
CA ALA A 799 2.07 -43.17 -25.79
C ALA A 799 2.87 -42.76 -27.04
N SER A 800 3.82 -43.60 -27.44
CA SER A 800 4.65 -43.41 -28.63
C SER A 800 4.51 -44.59 -29.59
N PHE A 801 4.67 -44.30 -30.89
CA PHE A 801 4.57 -45.26 -31.98
C PHE A 801 5.89 -45.27 -32.76
N SER A 802 6.57 -46.42 -32.82
CA SER A 802 7.85 -46.57 -33.54
C SER A 802 8.87 -45.44 -33.24
N GLY A 803 8.95 -44.98 -31.98
CA GLY A 803 9.87 -43.92 -31.54
C GLY A 803 9.41 -42.47 -31.76
N VAL A 804 8.16 -42.23 -32.16
CA VAL A 804 7.55 -40.89 -32.27
C VAL A 804 6.40 -40.77 -31.26
N THR A 805 6.39 -39.75 -30.40
CA THR A 805 5.24 -39.48 -29.50
C THR A 805 4.03 -39.06 -30.33
N VAL A 806 2.93 -39.82 -30.26
CA VAL A 806 1.72 -39.53 -31.05
C VAL A 806 0.57 -39.26 -30.10
N THR A 807 0.23 -37.97 -29.90
CA THR A 807 -1.10 -37.61 -29.46
C THR A 807 -2.03 -37.82 -30.65
N LEU A 808 -2.87 -38.84 -30.55
CA LEU A 808 -4.11 -39.07 -31.28
C LEU A 808 -4.27 -38.51 -32.70
N PRO A 809 -4.76 -39.36 -33.62
CA PRO A 809 -6.09 -39.94 -33.35
C PRO A 809 -6.21 -41.43 -33.05
N TRP A 810 -5.15 -42.23 -32.98
CA TRP A 810 -5.30 -43.67 -33.20
C TRP A 810 -5.51 -44.50 -31.94
N LEU A 811 -5.73 -43.91 -30.77
CA LEU A 811 -5.70 -44.55 -29.46
C LEU A 811 -6.98 -44.24 -28.63
N PHE A 812 -7.36 -45.14 -27.73
CA PHE A 812 -8.54 -45.05 -26.88
C PHE A 812 -8.16 -45.57 -25.50
N PHE A 813 -8.31 -44.75 -24.46
CA PHE A 813 -7.93 -45.13 -23.11
C PHE A 813 -9.14 -45.69 -22.37
N ARG A 814 -8.96 -46.82 -21.68
CA ARG A 814 -9.98 -47.49 -20.88
C ARG A 814 -9.42 -47.81 -19.51
N SER A 815 -10.15 -47.46 -18.45
CA SER A 815 -9.87 -47.96 -17.11
C SER A 815 -10.57 -49.28 -16.87
N SER A 816 -9.86 -50.27 -16.32
CA SER A 816 -10.42 -51.56 -15.91
C SER A 816 -11.26 -51.44 -14.64
N ASN A 817 -11.02 -50.42 -13.81
CA ASN A 817 -11.80 -50.10 -12.62
C ASN A 817 -11.89 -48.58 -12.38
N PRO A 818 -12.93 -47.91 -12.93
CA PRO A 818 -13.16 -46.48 -12.76
C PRO A 818 -13.38 -46.02 -11.30
N GLU A 819 -13.75 -46.93 -10.38
CA GLU A 819 -13.87 -46.61 -8.94
C GLU A 819 -12.49 -46.44 -8.26
N VAL A 820 -11.42 -46.92 -8.90
CA VAL A 820 -10.04 -46.80 -8.40
C VAL A 820 -9.28 -45.70 -9.14
N ALA A 821 -9.43 -45.63 -10.46
CA ALA A 821 -8.91 -44.51 -11.25
C ALA A 821 -9.68 -44.36 -12.57
N THR A 822 -9.92 -43.13 -13.00
CA THR A 822 -10.41 -42.81 -14.34
C THR A 822 -9.24 -42.40 -15.23
N VAL A 823 -9.42 -42.47 -16.54
CA VAL A 823 -8.45 -41.97 -17.52
C VAL A 823 -9.21 -41.21 -18.60
N ASP A 824 -8.71 -40.03 -18.95
CA ASP A 824 -9.25 -39.28 -20.08
C ASP A 824 -8.62 -39.73 -21.41
N GLU A 825 -9.14 -39.21 -22.52
CA GLU A 825 -8.71 -39.57 -23.88
C GLU A 825 -7.25 -39.19 -24.22
N ASN A 826 -6.51 -38.64 -23.27
CA ASN A 826 -5.14 -38.13 -23.44
C ASN A 826 -4.19 -38.78 -22.48
N GLY A 827 -4.65 -39.77 -21.71
CA GLY A 827 -3.85 -40.39 -20.69
C GLY A 827 -3.74 -39.57 -19.40
N LEU A 828 -4.65 -38.62 -19.11
CA LEU A 828 -4.71 -38.06 -17.76
C LEU A 828 -5.46 -39.04 -16.85
N ILE A 829 -4.73 -39.76 -16.03
CA ILE A 829 -5.24 -40.68 -15.03
C ILE A 829 -5.63 -39.88 -13.79
N THR A 830 -6.84 -40.03 -13.26
CA THR A 830 -7.27 -39.42 -12.00
C THR A 830 -7.66 -40.51 -11.00
N LEU A 831 -7.07 -40.50 -9.81
CA LEU A 831 -7.33 -41.51 -8.78
C LEU A 831 -8.66 -41.24 -8.06
N THR A 832 -9.52 -42.25 -7.97
CA THR A 832 -10.89 -42.17 -7.44
C THR A 832 -11.14 -43.01 -6.18
N ALA A 833 -10.12 -43.73 -5.69
CA ALA A 833 -10.23 -44.49 -4.44
C ALA A 833 -10.33 -43.59 -3.18
N ASN A 834 -11.03 -44.06 -2.14
CA ASN A 834 -11.29 -43.33 -0.89
C ASN A 834 -10.02 -42.83 -0.14
N LYS A 835 -10.15 -41.67 0.52
CA LYS A 835 -9.11 -40.85 1.19
C LYS A 835 -8.08 -41.54 2.13
N ASN A 836 -8.25 -42.81 2.51
CA ASN A 836 -7.44 -43.43 3.58
C ASN A 836 -6.57 -44.62 3.15
N GLU A 837 -6.59 -45.02 1.87
CA GLU A 837 -5.89 -46.23 1.42
C GLU A 837 -5.38 -46.01 -0.01
N GLY A 838 -4.10 -45.64 -0.16
CA GLY A 838 -3.50 -45.24 -1.45
C GLY A 838 -3.82 -46.18 -2.63
N ALA A 839 -4.09 -45.60 -3.79
CA ALA A 839 -4.40 -46.33 -5.03
C ALA A 839 -3.16 -46.51 -5.90
N LYS A 840 -3.01 -47.69 -6.51
CA LYS A 840 -1.91 -48.03 -7.43
C LYS A 840 -2.50 -48.41 -8.79
N VAL A 841 -2.07 -47.75 -9.85
CA VAL A 841 -2.59 -47.90 -11.21
C VAL A 841 -1.47 -48.36 -12.13
N ARG A 842 -1.73 -49.41 -12.91
CA ARG A 842 -0.82 -49.92 -13.95
C ARG A 842 -1.28 -49.43 -15.33
N VAL A 843 -0.34 -49.11 -16.20
CA VAL A 843 -0.62 -48.74 -17.60
C VAL A 843 -0.11 -49.87 -18.50
N SER A 844 -0.95 -50.38 -19.41
CA SER A 844 -0.63 -51.57 -20.21
C SER A 844 -1.33 -51.56 -21.57
N ALA A 845 -0.72 -52.16 -22.59
CA ALA A 845 -1.35 -52.43 -23.89
C ALA A 845 -2.25 -53.69 -23.86
N ASP A 846 -2.18 -54.48 -22.79
CA ASP A 846 -2.84 -55.78 -22.65
C ASP A 846 -3.79 -55.79 -21.43
N GLU A 847 -4.93 -56.50 -21.54
CA GLU A 847 -6.07 -56.48 -20.58
C GLU A 847 -5.81 -57.25 -19.26
N THR A 848 -4.59 -57.69 -18.99
CA THR A 848 -4.30 -58.51 -17.81
C THR A 848 -4.35 -57.70 -16.50
N ALA A 849 -5.51 -57.73 -15.84
CA ALA A 849 -5.74 -57.10 -14.54
C ALA A 849 -4.87 -57.76 -13.43
N PRO A 850 -4.06 -56.99 -12.68
CA PRO A 850 -3.39 -57.50 -11.49
C PRO A 850 -4.38 -57.82 -10.36
N GLU A 851 -4.03 -58.75 -9.47
CA GLU A 851 -4.83 -59.06 -8.27
C GLU A 851 -4.66 -57.97 -7.19
N GLY A 852 -5.75 -57.32 -6.74
CA GLY A 852 -5.75 -56.33 -5.65
C GLY A 852 -6.60 -55.06 -5.91
N LYS A 853 -6.44 -54.01 -5.07
CA LYS A 853 -7.08 -52.67 -5.24
C LYS A 853 -6.34 -51.81 -6.27
N THR A 854 -6.15 -52.36 -7.47
CA THR A 854 -5.41 -51.73 -8.57
C THR A 854 -6.29 -51.55 -9.80
N SER A 855 -6.16 -50.45 -10.52
CA SER A 855 -6.77 -50.27 -11.85
C SER A 855 -5.73 -50.43 -12.94
N THR A 856 -6.13 -50.95 -14.10
CA THR A 856 -5.31 -50.98 -15.33
C THR A 856 -5.89 -50.00 -16.34
N ILE A 857 -5.05 -49.11 -16.84
CA ILE A 857 -5.38 -48.28 -17.99
C ILE A 857 -4.91 -49.00 -19.25
N THR A 858 -5.87 -49.44 -20.07
CA THR A 858 -5.66 -50.10 -21.36
C THR A 858 -5.83 -49.10 -22.50
N ILE A 859 -4.89 -49.07 -23.43
CA ILE A 859 -5.02 -48.29 -24.66
C ILE A 859 -5.39 -49.20 -25.83
N LEU A 860 -6.53 -48.94 -26.47
CA LEU A 860 -7.02 -49.63 -27.65
C LEU A 860 -6.80 -48.76 -28.90
N SER A 861 -6.38 -49.32 -30.03
CA SER A 861 -6.34 -48.55 -31.27
C SER A 861 -7.75 -48.34 -31.86
N LEU A 862 -8.00 -47.25 -32.59
CA LEU A 862 -9.26 -47.01 -33.34
C LEU A 862 -9.67 -48.17 -34.28
N TYR A 863 -8.75 -49.10 -34.57
CA TYR A 863 -8.99 -50.30 -35.38
C TYR A 863 -9.59 -51.49 -34.61
N ALA A 864 -9.65 -51.46 -33.27
CA ALA A 864 -9.95 -52.67 -32.51
C ALA A 864 -11.45 -52.99 -32.33
N ASN A 865 -12.36 -52.11 -32.77
CA ASN A 865 -13.81 -52.38 -32.78
C ASN A 865 -14.37 -52.59 -34.21
N GLY A 866 -13.57 -53.08 -35.15
CA GLY A 866 -14.12 -53.77 -36.33
C GLY A 866 -14.95 -54.99 -35.89
N PRO A 867 -15.89 -55.50 -36.71
CA PRO A 867 -16.76 -56.60 -36.32
C PRO A 867 -15.93 -57.79 -35.83
N VAL A 868 -16.08 -58.14 -34.56
CA VAL A 868 -15.44 -59.33 -33.98
C VAL A 868 -16.21 -60.54 -34.50
N ALA A 869 -15.59 -61.23 -35.45
CA ALA A 869 -16.01 -62.46 -36.13
C ALA A 869 -17.15 -62.34 -37.17
N LYS A 870 -16.82 -62.74 -38.40
CA LYS A 870 -17.78 -63.14 -39.44
C LYS A 870 -18.16 -64.60 -39.18
N PHE A 871 -19.40 -64.87 -38.80
CA PHE A 871 -19.91 -66.23 -38.72
C PHE A 871 -20.62 -66.59 -40.03
N GLU A 872 -20.11 -67.59 -40.75
CA GLU A 872 -20.85 -68.18 -41.87
C GLU A 872 -21.86 -69.18 -41.31
N ILE A 873 -23.15 -68.92 -41.51
CA ILE A 873 -24.20 -69.91 -41.30
C ILE A 873 -24.24 -70.76 -42.56
N SER A 874 -23.60 -71.94 -42.53
CA SER A 874 -23.87 -72.95 -43.54
C SER A 874 -25.22 -73.58 -43.24
N ASP A 875 -26.18 -73.37 -44.13
CA ASP A 875 -27.51 -73.99 -44.08
C ASP A 875 -27.36 -75.52 -44.22
N THR A 876 -27.34 -76.22 -43.09
CA THR A 876 -27.65 -77.65 -43.03
C THR A 876 -28.69 -77.83 -41.94
N GLY A 877 -29.91 -78.14 -42.36
CA GLY A 877 -31.07 -78.31 -41.49
C GLY A 877 -30.85 -79.33 -40.36
N ASP A 878 -31.72 -79.18 -39.35
CA ASP A 878 -31.87 -79.92 -38.08
C ASP A 878 -31.11 -79.39 -36.84
N VAL A 879 -31.83 -78.48 -36.17
CA VAL A 879 -32.00 -78.21 -34.73
C VAL A 879 -30.91 -78.67 -33.72
N SER A 880 -30.47 -77.66 -32.96
CA SER A 880 -29.87 -77.66 -31.62
C SER A 880 -28.35 -77.80 -31.49
N GLY A 881 -27.72 -76.65 -31.18
CA GLY A 881 -26.40 -76.58 -30.55
C GLY A 881 -25.26 -76.43 -31.52
N ILE A 882 -24.72 -75.21 -31.60
CA ILE A 882 -23.36 -74.96 -32.10
C ILE A 882 -22.41 -75.91 -31.37
N THR A 883 -21.88 -76.89 -32.09
CA THR A 883 -20.76 -77.71 -31.65
C THR A 883 -19.55 -77.29 -32.46
N ASP A 884 -18.83 -76.31 -31.94
CA ASP A 884 -17.38 -76.35 -32.13
C ASP A 884 -16.66 -75.94 -30.86
N ILE A 885 -15.76 -76.82 -30.47
CA ILE A 885 -15.01 -76.85 -29.21
C ILE A 885 -13.66 -76.22 -29.52
N LEU A 886 -13.41 -75.01 -29.03
CA LEU A 886 -12.03 -74.59 -28.83
C LEU A 886 -11.55 -75.19 -27.51
N SER A 887 -10.85 -76.31 -27.63
CA SER A 887 -10.10 -76.96 -26.58
C SER A 887 -8.90 -76.10 -26.17
N ASP A 888 -8.76 -75.81 -24.89
CA ASP A 888 -7.43 -75.69 -24.29
C ASP A 888 -7.25 -76.83 -23.28
N ASN A 889 -6.07 -77.43 -23.33
CA ASN A 889 -5.68 -78.66 -22.66
C ASN A 889 -5.59 -78.43 -21.14
N ASN A 890 -6.35 -79.17 -20.33
CA ASN A 890 -5.84 -79.95 -19.18
C ASN A 890 -6.94 -80.56 -18.29
N THR A 891 -6.74 -81.86 -17.98
CA THR A 891 -7.29 -82.69 -16.89
C THR A 891 -8.80 -82.73 -16.63
N ALA A 892 -9.38 -83.91 -16.90
CA ALA A 892 -10.69 -84.35 -16.42
C ALA A 892 -10.73 -84.32 -14.88
N GLY A 893 -11.59 -83.47 -14.30
CA GLY A 893 -11.81 -83.45 -12.84
C GLY A 893 -12.51 -82.21 -12.25
N GLU A 894 -12.63 -81.08 -12.94
CA GLU A 894 -13.09 -79.82 -12.33
C GLU A 894 -14.38 -79.23 -12.95
N ILE A 895 -15.46 -80.00 -13.01
CA ILE A 895 -16.80 -79.42 -13.18
C ILE A 895 -17.62 -79.77 -11.94
N ASP A 896 -17.78 -78.79 -11.06
CA ASP A 896 -18.72 -78.87 -9.94
C ASP A 896 -20.14 -78.57 -10.46
N TYR A 897 -20.95 -79.62 -10.56
CA TYR A 897 -22.33 -79.55 -11.02
C TYR A 897 -23.31 -79.01 -9.96
N GLN A 898 -22.83 -78.58 -8.78
CA GLN A 898 -23.66 -78.03 -7.71
C GLN A 898 -23.56 -76.50 -7.54
N MET A 899 -22.71 -75.79 -8.28
CA MET A 899 -22.65 -74.32 -8.26
C MET A 899 -23.58 -73.66 -9.31
N PRO A 900 -24.19 -72.50 -9.00
CA PRO A 900 -25.07 -71.78 -9.92
C PRO A 900 -24.32 -71.16 -11.11
N TYR A 901 -24.99 -71.06 -12.26
CA TYR A 901 -24.45 -70.46 -13.48
C TYR A 901 -24.56 -68.93 -13.44
N GLU A 902 -23.60 -68.24 -14.06
CA GLU A 902 -23.71 -66.81 -14.33
C GLU A 902 -23.85 -66.61 -15.84
N VAL A 903 -24.85 -65.87 -16.27
CA VAL A 903 -25.13 -65.58 -17.67
C VAL A 903 -24.85 -64.11 -17.91
N TYR A 904 -24.01 -63.84 -18.90
CA TYR A 904 -23.61 -62.51 -19.28
C TYR A 904 -24.11 -62.18 -20.68
N GLY A 905 -24.49 -60.93 -20.92
CA GLY A 905 -24.66 -60.40 -22.27
C GLY A 905 -23.31 -60.34 -22.99
N LEU A 906 -23.32 -60.18 -24.31
CA LEU A 906 -22.09 -59.98 -25.11
C LEU A 906 -21.31 -58.72 -24.71
N ASN A 907 -21.96 -57.76 -24.04
CA ASN A 907 -21.35 -56.58 -23.44
C ASN A 907 -20.67 -56.85 -22.09
N GLY A 908 -20.65 -58.10 -21.61
CA GLY A 908 -20.03 -58.48 -20.34
C GLY A 908 -20.83 -58.10 -19.10
N MET A 909 -22.07 -57.60 -19.23
CA MET A 909 -22.95 -57.38 -18.08
C MET A 909 -23.58 -58.70 -17.62
N HIS A 910 -23.61 -58.92 -16.32
CA HIS A 910 -24.32 -60.05 -15.73
C HIS A 910 -25.83 -59.85 -15.92
N VAL A 911 -26.50 -60.77 -16.62
CA VAL A 911 -27.92 -60.62 -17.01
C VAL A 911 -28.83 -61.65 -16.34
N ALA A 912 -28.33 -62.82 -15.94
CA ALA A 912 -29.11 -63.81 -15.21
C ALA A 912 -28.22 -64.81 -14.49
N THR A 913 -28.76 -65.47 -13.47
CA THR A 913 -28.13 -66.63 -12.80
C THR A 913 -28.63 -67.98 -13.34
N SER A 914 -29.40 -67.95 -14.45
CA SER A 914 -30.03 -69.10 -15.09
C SER A 914 -30.20 -68.83 -16.59
N VAL A 915 -30.17 -69.90 -17.39
CA VAL A 915 -30.45 -69.83 -18.83
C VAL A 915 -31.95 -69.91 -19.17
N GLU A 916 -32.79 -70.23 -18.18
CA GLU A 916 -34.23 -70.28 -18.31
C GLU A 916 -34.81 -68.85 -18.39
N ASN A 917 -35.84 -68.64 -19.21
CA ASN A 917 -36.53 -67.35 -19.39
C ASN A 917 -35.71 -66.14 -19.92
N LEU A 918 -34.45 -66.30 -20.34
CA LEU A 918 -33.75 -65.31 -21.16
C LEU A 918 -34.56 -64.93 -22.43
N SER A 919 -34.54 -63.64 -22.79
CA SER A 919 -35.02 -63.13 -24.08
C SER A 919 -34.19 -63.68 -25.24
N GLY A 920 -34.72 -63.68 -26.46
CA GLY A 920 -33.97 -64.11 -27.65
C GLY A 920 -32.67 -63.30 -27.79
N GLY A 921 -31.55 -63.97 -28.02
CA GLY A 921 -30.23 -63.31 -28.04
C GLY A 921 -29.03 -64.22 -27.79
N PHE A 922 -27.85 -63.62 -27.80
CA PHE A 922 -26.56 -64.28 -27.57
C PHE A 922 -26.06 -64.00 -26.15
N TYR A 923 -25.64 -65.06 -25.46
CA TYR A 923 -25.22 -65.00 -24.06
C TYR A 923 -23.95 -65.79 -23.80
N ILE A 924 -23.14 -65.30 -22.88
CA ILE A 924 -21.94 -65.97 -22.39
C ILE A 924 -22.29 -66.63 -21.06
N VAL A 925 -22.28 -67.96 -21.01
CA VAL A 925 -22.51 -68.69 -19.75
C VAL A 925 -21.17 -68.96 -19.10
N ARG A 926 -20.97 -68.43 -17.90
CA ARG A 926 -19.77 -68.57 -17.08
C ARG A 926 -20.04 -69.35 -15.80
N GLN A 927 -18.95 -69.90 -15.26
CA GLN A 927 -18.90 -70.42 -13.90
C GLN A 927 -17.58 -69.93 -13.29
N GLY A 928 -17.65 -68.90 -12.46
CA GLY A 928 -16.48 -68.13 -12.04
C GLY A 928 -15.79 -67.43 -13.24
N LYS A 929 -14.46 -67.46 -13.30
CA LYS A 929 -13.68 -66.79 -14.37
C LYS A 929 -13.68 -67.55 -15.72
N ARG A 930 -14.30 -68.73 -15.82
CA ARG A 930 -14.25 -69.59 -17.01
C ARG A 930 -15.54 -69.49 -17.83
N VAL A 931 -15.42 -69.24 -19.14
CA VAL A 931 -16.54 -69.31 -20.10
C VAL A 931 -16.83 -70.77 -20.40
N LYS A 932 -18.06 -71.22 -20.09
CA LYS A 932 -18.49 -72.61 -20.28
C LYS A 932 -19.03 -72.86 -21.68
N LYS A 933 -19.85 -71.94 -22.19
CA LYS A 933 -20.41 -71.97 -23.55
C LYS A 933 -20.97 -70.62 -23.96
N ILE A 934 -21.11 -70.41 -25.25
CA ILE A 934 -21.95 -69.35 -25.81
C ILE A 934 -23.33 -69.95 -26.08
N LEU A 935 -24.36 -69.35 -25.49
CA LEU A 935 -25.76 -69.73 -25.63
C LEU A 935 -26.43 -68.79 -26.64
N VAL A 936 -27.10 -69.37 -27.62
CA VAL A 936 -28.02 -68.66 -28.53
C VAL A 936 -29.42 -69.13 -28.20
N LYS A 937 -30.34 -68.19 -27.93
CA LYS A 937 -31.71 -68.50 -27.51
C LYS A 937 -32.75 -67.89 -28.44
#